data_AF-A0AA46S978-F1
#
_entry.id   AF-A0AA46S978-F1
#
_cell.length_a   1.000
_cell.length_b   1.000
_cell.length_c   1.000
_cell.angle_alpha   90.00
_cell.angle_beta   90.00
_cell.angle_gamma   90.00
#
_symmetry.space_group_name_H-M   'P 1'
#
loop_
_entity.id
_entity.type
_entity.pdbx_description
1 polymer ?
#
loop_
_entity_poly.entity_id
_entity_poly.type
_entity_poly.pdbx_seq_one_letter_code
_entity_poly.pdbx_strand_id
1 'polypeptide(L)'
;MNNFEAWIGKKEVYHDVCNDKPIGMMQALLNQYGQPIDELPLLFHWLYFLPVVNQSELAEDGHPHKGSFLPPIPFPKRMWAGGRLKFHSPICVNQQLRRESEILKVEFKQGRSGDLYFVTVQHSIYADDVLAIVEEHDIVYREATSNLQNKGSTQASEKPKAPEKSELPAKNYSYKKSYPVTTPTLFRYSALTFNGHKIHYDRSYCTQIEGYPGLVVHGPLLATLLLHFLTQEYPDKQVKSFEFRAVKPVFDFNEFYVCGDIQEQDGELWIEHVDGQTAMQAKVSFKYGSYLMRPLEGITVITLEHAIAAPFCTRQLADLGARVIKVERPNVGDFARKYDERVDGMSSHFVWTNRSKESLTLDVKADPAKDILHKLIMQADVLVQNLAPGAAARLGLSYEELSQINPKIIVCDISGYGDDHEHPGPYRNKKAYDLLIQSESGFLSITGTPDDYVKAGCSIADIAAGMYAYSNILAALLERSQTGKGKRIDVSMLESMTEWMGYPLYYTLRGDTPPPRTGSAHATIYPYGPFPAQDGQVMLGIQNEREWQAFCQIVLEQAETANQPEFINNTLRVKNREALKQIIIECFGQLTRDQVIERLEKAKIANASVNEMQDVWHHPQLQARHRWTEVETPIGKVPTLKPVGLTDDQDFIIKAVPDLGENSADILTELNYSQNEIDLLKQQHVI
;
A
#
# COMPACT_ATOMS: atom_id res chain seq x y z
N MET A 1 -20.02 44.69 22.68
CA MET A 1 -19.85 43.28 22.25
C MET A 1 -18.69 42.72 23.05
N ASN A 2 -18.91 41.65 23.83
CA ASN A 2 -17.81 40.99 24.52
C ASN A 2 -16.92 40.31 23.46
N ASN A 3 -15.63 40.69 23.41
CA ASN A 3 -14.70 40.04 22.50
C ASN A 3 -14.29 38.68 23.10
N PHE A 4 -14.70 37.59 22.46
CA PHE A 4 -14.40 36.23 22.90
C PHE A 4 -13.09 35.67 22.31
N GLU A 5 -12.28 36.49 21.62
CA GLU A 5 -10.97 36.09 21.06
C GLU A 5 -10.04 35.46 22.09
N ALA A 6 -10.08 35.90 23.35
CA ALA A 6 -9.28 35.33 24.44
C ALA A 6 -9.59 33.86 24.79
N TRP A 7 -10.64 33.26 24.19
CA TRP A 7 -10.97 31.85 24.36
C TRP A 7 -10.36 30.97 23.27
N ILE A 8 -9.90 31.55 22.16
CA ILE A 8 -9.24 30.81 21.08
C ILE A 8 -7.91 30.25 21.61
N GLY A 9 -7.64 28.97 21.34
CA GLY A 9 -6.47 28.25 21.81
C GLY A 9 -6.58 27.69 23.23
N LYS A 10 -7.69 27.90 23.95
CA LYS A 10 -7.93 27.21 25.23
C LYS A 10 -8.02 25.70 25.01
N LYS A 11 -7.37 24.94 25.90
CA LYS A 11 -7.27 23.49 25.84
C LYS A 11 -7.77 22.81 27.11
N GLU A 12 -8.29 21.60 26.94
CA GLU A 12 -8.58 20.67 28.03
C GLU A 12 -8.25 19.24 27.59
N VAL A 13 -7.94 18.38 28.55
CA VAL A 13 -7.58 16.98 28.31
C VAL A 13 -8.43 16.09 29.20
N TYR A 14 -9.01 15.04 28.61
CA TYR A 14 -9.74 14.00 29.32
C TYR A 14 -9.14 12.63 29.01
N HIS A 15 -9.30 11.72 29.97
CA HIS A 15 -8.91 10.33 29.85
C HIS A 15 -10.12 9.44 30.07
N ASP A 16 -10.17 8.32 29.37
CA ASP A 16 -11.20 7.28 29.50
C ASP A 16 -10.62 5.93 29.08
N VAL A 17 -11.42 4.86 29.14
CA VAL A 17 -11.04 3.52 28.65
C VAL A 17 -12.14 3.02 27.72
N CYS A 18 -11.74 2.43 26.58
CA CYS A 18 -12.66 1.86 25.60
C CYS A 18 -13.30 0.56 26.13
N ASN A 19 -14.24 0.67 27.06
CA ASN A 19 -14.93 -0.48 27.65
C ASN A 19 -15.98 -1.07 26.69
N ASP A 20 -16.16 -2.38 26.70
CA ASP A 20 -17.12 -3.08 25.84
C ASP A 20 -18.60 -2.74 26.15
N LYS A 21 -18.92 -2.42 27.42
CA LYS A 21 -20.30 -2.29 27.88
C LYS A 21 -21.09 -1.16 27.19
N PRO A 22 -20.60 0.10 27.10
CA PRO A 22 -21.29 1.14 26.33
C PRO A 22 -21.50 0.75 24.87
N ILE A 23 -20.52 0.09 24.26
CA ILE A 23 -20.59 -0.38 22.86
C ILE A 23 -21.74 -1.37 22.70
N GLY A 24 -21.81 -2.39 23.56
CA GLY A 24 -22.89 -3.38 23.54
C GLY A 24 -24.28 -2.75 23.77
N MET A 25 -24.37 -1.72 24.62
CA MET A 25 -25.64 -1.00 24.82
C MET A 25 -26.06 -0.18 23.59
N MET A 26 -25.11 0.45 22.88
CA MET A 26 -25.38 1.15 21.62
C MET A 26 -25.72 0.18 20.49
N GLN A 27 -25.03 -0.95 20.38
CA GLN A 27 -25.43 -2.04 19.47
C GLN A 27 -26.85 -2.51 19.76
N ALA A 28 -27.22 -2.69 21.03
CA ALA A 28 -28.58 -3.05 21.41
C ALA A 28 -29.61 -1.93 21.13
N LEU A 29 -29.18 -0.66 21.04
CA LEU A 29 -30.04 0.43 20.58
C LEU A 29 -30.28 0.31 19.07
N LEU A 30 -29.25 -0.08 18.31
CA LEU A 30 -29.25 -0.25 16.86
C LEU A 30 -29.67 -1.66 16.38
N ASN A 31 -30.18 -2.51 17.28
CA ASN A 31 -30.57 -3.91 17.01
C ASN A 31 -29.43 -4.81 16.48
N GLN A 32 -28.21 -4.61 16.97
CA GLN A 32 -27.00 -5.37 16.60
C GLN A 32 -26.31 -6.06 17.79
N TYR A 33 -27.01 -6.25 18.90
CA TYR A 33 -26.41 -6.87 20.09
C TYR A 33 -25.94 -8.31 19.81
N GLY A 34 -24.74 -8.65 20.28
CA GLY A 34 -24.15 -9.97 20.13
C GLY A 34 -23.20 -10.12 18.92
N GLN A 35 -23.02 -9.07 18.12
CA GLN A 35 -21.95 -9.02 17.12
C GLN A 35 -20.59 -8.89 17.84
N PRO A 36 -19.54 -9.65 17.44
CA PRO A 36 -18.21 -9.53 18.02
C PRO A 36 -17.67 -8.11 17.83
N ILE A 37 -16.89 -7.64 18.82
CA ILE A 37 -16.35 -6.28 18.85
C ILE A 37 -14.88 -6.35 19.20
N ASP A 38 -14.05 -6.30 18.17
CA ASP A 38 -12.61 -6.08 18.33
C ASP A 38 -12.30 -4.58 18.22
N GLU A 39 -13.06 -3.87 17.37
CA GLU A 39 -12.91 -2.44 17.07
C GLU A 39 -14.18 -1.63 17.36
N LEU A 40 -14.01 -0.40 17.81
CA LEU A 40 -15.07 0.55 18.12
C LEU A 40 -15.76 1.01 16.82
N PRO A 41 -17.08 0.80 16.68
CA PRO A 41 -17.82 1.28 15.50
C PRO A 41 -17.75 2.81 15.35
N LEU A 42 -17.84 3.28 14.10
CA LEU A 42 -17.74 4.71 13.80
C LEU A 42 -18.78 5.53 14.59
N LEU A 43 -18.32 6.66 15.13
CA LEU A 43 -19.08 7.58 16.01
C LEU A 43 -19.44 7.04 17.40
N PHE A 44 -19.05 5.83 17.76
CA PHE A 44 -19.30 5.33 19.13
C PHE A 44 -18.31 5.94 20.14
N HIS A 45 -17.27 6.66 19.70
CA HIS A 45 -16.38 7.40 20.59
C HIS A 45 -17.11 8.48 21.39
N TRP A 46 -18.30 8.91 20.95
CA TRP A 46 -19.18 9.82 21.71
C TRP A 46 -19.81 9.21 22.97
N LEU A 47 -19.62 7.91 23.21
CA LEU A 47 -20.00 7.24 24.46
C LEU A 47 -18.97 7.44 25.59
N TYR A 48 -17.82 8.04 25.27
CA TYR A 48 -16.70 8.24 26.19
C TYR A 48 -16.43 9.72 26.40
N PHE A 49 -15.60 10.03 27.40
CA PHE A 49 -15.28 11.39 27.82
C PHE A 49 -16.53 12.19 28.20
N LEU A 50 -17.51 11.50 28.79
CA LEU A 50 -18.80 12.07 29.18
C LEU A 50 -18.60 13.05 30.35
N PRO A 51 -19.29 14.20 30.37
CA PRO A 51 -19.10 15.20 31.40
C PRO A 51 -19.60 14.69 32.76
N VAL A 52 -18.72 14.70 33.76
CA VAL A 52 -19.07 14.38 35.15
C VAL A 52 -19.29 15.68 35.91
N VAL A 53 -20.54 16.13 35.96
CA VAL A 53 -20.94 17.37 36.66
C VAL A 53 -21.92 17.07 37.78
N ASN A 54 -21.89 17.87 38.84
CA ASN A 54 -22.87 17.73 39.92
C ASN A 54 -24.26 18.17 39.45
N GLN A 55 -25.31 17.57 40.03
CA GLN A 55 -26.71 17.94 39.75
C GLN A 55 -26.97 19.46 39.98
N SER A 56 -26.27 20.06 40.95
CA SER A 56 -26.37 21.49 41.27
C SER A 56 -25.76 22.42 40.21
N GLU A 57 -25.00 21.88 39.26
CA GLU A 57 -24.33 22.64 38.19
C GLU A 57 -25.12 22.64 36.87
N LEU A 58 -26.30 22.00 36.86
CA LEU A 58 -27.17 21.93 35.70
C LEU A 58 -28.07 23.18 35.59
N ALA A 59 -28.10 23.76 34.40
CA ALA A 59 -29.05 24.79 34.01
C ALA A 59 -30.45 24.21 33.78
N GLU A 60 -31.42 25.10 33.60
CA GLU A 60 -32.84 24.74 33.43
C GLU A 60 -33.10 23.81 32.23
N ASP A 61 -32.31 23.94 31.16
CA ASP A 61 -32.37 23.12 29.95
C ASP A 61 -31.77 21.71 30.14
N GLY A 62 -31.12 21.47 31.28
CA GLY A 62 -30.45 20.23 31.67
C GLY A 62 -28.98 20.12 31.26
N HIS A 63 -28.41 21.15 30.63
CA HIS A 63 -26.97 21.22 30.37
C HIS A 63 -26.19 21.84 31.54
N PRO A 64 -24.90 21.53 31.72
CA PRO A 64 -24.06 22.26 32.67
C PRO A 64 -24.04 23.77 32.39
N HIS A 65 -23.95 24.59 33.44
CA HIS A 65 -23.78 26.03 33.29
C HIS A 65 -22.57 26.39 32.41
N LYS A 66 -22.71 27.43 31.57
CA LYS A 66 -21.67 27.87 30.62
C LYS A 66 -20.50 28.52 31.37
N GLY A 67 -19.25 28.30 30.91
CA GLY A 67 -18.08 29.06 31.36
C GLY A 67 -16.88 28.27 31.89
N SER A 68 -16.90 26.94 31.92
CA SER A 68 -15.73 26.12 32.25
C SER A 68 -14.71 26.10 31.09
N PHE A 69 -15.00 25.33 30.04
CA PHE A 69 -14.18 25.25 28.83
C PHE A 69 -14.73 26.10 27.68
N LEU A 70 -16.04 26.01 27.43
CA LEU A 70 -16.71 26.81 26.39
C LEU A 70 -16.89 28.27 26.82
N PRO A 71 -16.81 29.24 25.90
CA PRO A 71 -17.00 30.64 26.20
C PRO A 71 -18.41 30.89 26.77
N PRO A 72 -18.56 31.78 27.77
CA PRO A 72 -19.84 32.10 28.41
C PRO A 72 -20.67 33.03 27.52
N ILE A 73 -21.03 32.55 26.34
CA ILE A 73 -21.82 33.31 25.37
C ILE A 73 -23.24 33.52 25.94
N PRO A 74 -23.72 34.79 26.04
CA PRO A 74 -24.95 35.14 26.76
C PRO A 74 -26.23 34.84 25.96
N PHE A 75 -26.18 33.87 25.05
CA PHE A 75 -27.31 33.44 24.23
C PHE A 75 -27.84 32.11 24.76
N PRO A 76 -29.13 32.03 25.12
CA PRO A 76 -29.67 30.92 25.90
C PRO A 76 -29.59 29.60 25.13
N LYS A 77 -29.95 29.59 23.85
CA LYS A 77 -30.04 28.36 23.06
C LYS A 77 -28.69 28.00 22.46
N ARG A 78 -28.22 26.78 22.76
CA ARG A 78 -26.99 26.18 22.21
C ARG A 78 -27.35 24.96 21.37
N MET A 79 -26.74 24.81 20.20
CA MET A 79 -26.98 23.67 19.31
C MET A 79 -25.68 23.24 18.64
N TRP A 80 -25.49 21.92 18.55
CA TRP A 80 -24.46 21.34 17.70
C TRP A 80 -24.99 21.24 16.27
N ALA A 81 -24.53 22.13 15.39
CA ALA A 81 -25.10 22.30 14.05
C ALA A 81 -24.48 21.36 13.00
N GLY A 82 -23.29 20.83 13.26
CA GLY A 82 -22.57 19.94 12.38
C GLY A 82 -21.18 19.61 12.89
N GLY A 83 -20.51 18.68 12.21
CA GLY A 83 -19.14 18.33 12.53
C GLY A 83 -18.37 17.79 11.34
N ARG A 84 -17.05 17.85 11.44
CA ARG A 84 -16.09 17.33 10.45
C ARG A 84 -15.19 16.34 11.16
N LEU A 85 -15.17 15.10 10.70
CA LEU A 85 -14.42 14.00 11.31
C LEU A 85 -13.42 13.42 10.32
N LYS A 86 -12.23 13.08 10.82
CA LYS A 86 -11.20 12.31 10.14
C LYS A 86 -10.83 11.10 10.99
N PHE A 87 -10.83 9.94 10.38
CA PHE A 87 -10.50 8.66 11.03
C PHE A 87 -9.09 8.23 10.59
N HIS A 88 -8.18 8.14 11.55
CA HIS A 88 -6.76 7.86 11.33
C HIS A 88 -6.44 6.38 11.57
N SER A 89 -6.80 5.87 12.75
CA SER A 89 -6.63 4.46 13.15
C SER A 89 -7.90 3.94 13.85
N PRO A 90 -8.16 2.62 13.84
CA PRO A 90 -9.22 2.04 14.67
C PRO A 90 -8.92 2.24 16.16
N ILE A 91 -9.97 2.18 16.98
CA ILE A 91 -9.89 2.15 18.45
C ILE A 91 -10.36 0.76 18.87
N CYS A 92 -9.52 -0.03 19.50
CA CYS A 92 -9.85 -1.36 19.98
C CYS A 92 -10.44 -1.34 21.39
N VAL A 93 -11.18 -2.39 21.75
CA VAL A 93 -11.70 -2.57 23.11
C VAL A 93 -10.53 -2.71 24.10
N ASN A 94 -10.70 -2.15 25.30
CA ASN A 94 -9.73 -2.10 26.41
C ASN A 94 -8.54 -1.15 26.24
N GLN A 95 -8.45 -0.39 25.15
CA GLN A 95 -7.40 0.63 25.00
C GLN A 95 -7.61 1.84 25.92
N GLN A 96 -6.50 2.46 26.34
CA GLN A 96 -6.53 3.73 27.06
C GLN A 96 -6.83 4.86 26.08
N LEU A 97 -7.84 5.68 26.41
CA LEU A 97 -8.26 6.78 25.56
C LEU A 97 -7.84 8.12 26.17
N ARG A 98 -7.38 9.04 25.33
CA ARG A 98 -7.11 10.44 25.69
C ARG A 98 -7.75 11.35 24.65
N ARG A 99 -8.52 12.34 25.09
CA ARG A 99 -9.09 13.40 24.22
C ARG A 99 -8.50 14.74 24.60
N GLU A 100 -7.91 15.41 23.62
CA GLU A 100 -7.47 16.79 23.72
C GLU A 100 -8.44 17.69 22.97
N SER A 101 -9.09 18.62 23.67
CA SER A 101 -10.00 19.58 23.06
C SER A 101 -9.33 20.95 22.94
N GLU A 102 -9.56 21.66 21.84
CA GLU A 102 -9.07 23.02 21.60
C GLU A 102 -10.16 23.90 20.94
N ILE A 103 -10.35 25.12 21.43
CA ILE A 103 -11.22 26.10 20.76
C ILE A 103 -10.44 26.73 19.61
N LEU A 104 -10.79 26.39 18.37
CA LEU A 104 -10.13 26.91 17.18
C LEU A 104 -10.64 28.29 16.78
N LYS A 105 -11.95 28.55 16.98
CA LYS A 105 -12.59 29.74 16.42
C LYS A 105 -13.80 30.16 17.22
N VAL A 106 -14.00 31.48 17.34
CA VAL A 106 -15.25 32.09 17.82
C VAL A 106 -15.65 33.21 16.86
N GLU A 107 -16.82 33.13 16.24
CA GLU A 107 -17.30 34.12 15.26
C GLU A 107 -18.69 34.64 15.62
N PHE A 108 -18.87 35.94 15.53
CA PHE A 108 -20.18 36.57 15.56
C PHE A 108 -20.71 36.77 14.14
N LYS A 109 -21.98 36.42 13.90
CA LYS A 109 -22.67 36.70 12.64
C LYS A 109 -24.06 37.27 12.92
N GLN A 110 -24.35 38.39 12.28
CA GLN A 110 -25.68 38.97 12.29
C GLN A 110 -26.52 38.35 11.16
N GLY A 111 -27.53 37.57 11.52
CA GLY A 111 -28.39 36.86 10.58
C GLY A 111 -29.77 37.50 10.44
N ARG A 112 -30.51 37.11 9.39
CA ARG A 112 -31.93 37.50 9.20
C ARG A 112 -32.85 37.04 10.33
N SER A 113 -32.42 36.04 11.09
CA SER A 113 -33.14 35.39 12.20
C SER A 113 -32.70 35.88 13.59
N GLY A 114 -31.81 36.89 13.66
CA GLY A 114 -31.17 37.35 14.88
C GLY A 114 -29.65 37.13 14.88
N ASP A 115 -29.02 37.60 15.95
CA ASP A 115 -27.59 37.49 16.18
C ASP A 115 -27.18 36.05 16.53
N LEU A 116 -26.03 35.60 16.01
CA LEU A 116 -25.49 34.24 16.21
C LEU A 116 -24.02 34.29 16.60
N TYR A 117 -23.61 33.38 17.49
CA TYR A 117 -22.20 33.03 17.68
C TYR A 117 -21.93 31.60 17.22
N PHE A 118 -20.81 31.42 16.52
CA PHE A 118 -20.27 30.13 16.11
C PHE A 118 -19.00 29.88 16.91
N VAL A 119 -18.93 28.74 17.58
CA VAL A 119 -17.72 28.27 18.27
C VAL A 119 -17.31 26.96 17.63
N THR A 120 -16.10 26.91 17.06
CA THR A 120 -15.52 25.69 16.52
C THR A 120 -14.56 25.11 17.52
N VAL A 121 -14.82 23.87 17.95
CA VAL A 121 -13.97 23.12 18.88
C VAL A 121 -13.42 21.91 18.15
N GLN A 122 -12.10 21.73 18.17
CA GLN A 122 -11.45 20.50 17.71
C GLN A 122 -11.24 19.57 18.89
N HIS A 123 -11.48 18.27 18.67
CA HIS A 123 -11.11 17.19 19.56
C HIS A 123 -10.14 16.26 18.83
N SER A 124 -8.99 16.01 19.43
CA SER A 124 -8.01 15.01 18.99
C SER A 124 -8.05 13.84 19.98
N ILE A 125 -8.44 12.67 19.49
CA ILE A 125 -8.65 11.47 20.29
C ILE A 125 -7.52 10.47 19.98
N TYR A 126 -6.86 10.01 21.03
CA TYR A 126 -5.77 9.04 21.00
C TYR A 126 -6.19 7.75 21.68
N ALA A 127 -5.77 6.61 21.15
CA ALA A 127 -5.90 5.30 21.76
C ALA A 127 -4.49 4.71 21.94
N ASP A 128 -4.09 4.42 23.18
CA ASP A 128 -2.72 4.02 23.55
C ASP A 128 -1.65 4.94 22.91
N ASP A 129 -1.89 6.26 22.99
CA ASP A 129 -1.09 7.35 22.41
C ASP A 129 -0.99 7.40 20.88
N VAL A 130 -1.70 6.55 20.15
CA VAL A 130 -1.86 6.64 18.69
C VAL A 130 -3.05 7.55 18.37
N LEU A 131 -2.86 8.57 17.53
CA LEU A 131 -3.94 9.45 17.08
C LEU A 131 -4.96 8.66 16.25
N ALA A 132 -6.17 8.52 16.78
CA ALA A 132 -7.23 7.71 16.17
C ALA A 132 -8.27 8.57 15.43
N ILE A 133 -8.73 9.66 16.04
CA ILE A 133 -9.79 10.51 15.47
C ILE A 133 -9.45 11.98 15.67
N VAL A 134 -9.68 12.78 14.63
CA VAL A 134 -9.77 14.24 14.75
C VAL A 134 -11.19 14.64 14.37
N GLU A 135 -11.90 15.31 15.27
CA GLU A 135 -13.23 15.84 15.01
C GLU A 135 -13.33 17.32 15.33
N GLU A 136 -14.04 18.08 14.49
CA GLU A 136 -14.40 19.48 14.75
C GLU A 136 -15.90 19.59 14.94
N HIS A 137 -16.32 20.29 16.00
CA HIS A 137 -17.71 20.57 16.32
C HIS A 137 -18.04 22.04 16.07
N ASP A 138 -19.10 22.29 15.28
CA ASP A 138 -19.66 23.63 15.10
C ASP A 138 -20.81 23.85 16.08
N ILE A 139 -20.53 24.59 17.14
CA ILE A 139 -21.50 24.94 18.17
C ILE A 139 -22.07 26.32 17.85
N VAL A 140 -23.40 26.38 17.69
CA VAL A 140 -24.13 27.61 17.39
C VAL A 140 -24.90 28.06 18.63
N TYR A 141 -24.71 29.32 18.99
CA TYR A 141 -25.48 30.00 20.02
C TYR A 141 -26.41 31.01 19.37
N ARG A 142 -27.68 31.03 19.80
CA ARG A 142 -28.71 31.94 19.29
C ARG A 142 -29.53 32.55 20.42
N GLU A 143 -30.00 33.78 20.20
CA GLU A 143 -30.95 34.40 21.11
C GLU A 143 -32.25 33.59 21.23
N ALA A 144 -32.93 33.72 22.36
CA ALA A 144 -34.30 33.24 22.45
C ALA A 144 -35.16 34.14 21.55
N THR A 145 -35.80 33.56 20.53
CA THR A 145 -36.85 34.25 19.79
C THR A 145 -37.94 34.64 20.78
N SER A 146 -38.15 35.94 20.99
CA SER A 146 -39.26 36.47 21.77
C SER A 146 -40.55 35.88 21.21
N ASN A 147 -41.24 35.07 22.01
CA ASN A 147 -42.53 34.51 21.62
C ASN A 147 -43.50 35.64 21.25
N LEU A 148 -44.25 35.37 20.18
CA LEU A 148 -45.36 36.15 19.67
C LEU A 148 -46.43 36.36 20.74
N GLN A 149 -46.31 37.44 21.51
CA GLN A 149 -47.43 38.10 22.18
C GLN A 149 -47.21 39.61 22.12
N ASN A 150 -47.44 40.19 20.94
CA ASN A 150 -47.90 41.57 20.69
C ASN A 150 -47.51 42.02 19.28
N LYS A 151 -48.35 41.70 18.28
CA LYS A 151 -48.64 42.64 17.18
C LYS A 151 -50.12 42.51 16.86
N GLY A 152 -50.89 43.43 17.44
CA GLY A 152 -52.25 43.72 17.00
C GLY A 152 -52.26 44.19 15.54
N SER A 153 -53.37 43.85 14.88
CA SER A 153 -53.92 44.44 13.66
C SER A 153 -53.06 45.52 12.96
N THR A 154 -52.48 45.17 11.80
CA THR A 154 -52.39 46.09 10.65
C THR A 154 -52.10 45.29 9.39
N GLN A 155 -52.97 45.49 8.39
CA GLN A 155 -52.90 45.21 6.95
C GLN A 155 -52.02 44.07 6.43
N ALA A 156 -52.68 43.09 5.82
CA ALA A 156 -52.09 42.07 4.98
C ALA A 156 -51.37 42.71 3.78
N SER A 157 -50.03 42.78 3.84
CA SER A 157 -49.19 42.94 2.67
C SER A 157 -48.96 41.57 2.04
N GLU A 158 -49.25 41.46 0.74
CA GLU A 158 -49.12 40.25 -0.07
C GLU A 158 -47.77 39.55 0.16
N LYS A 159 -47.83 38.25 0.49
CA LYS A 159 -46.66 37.37 0.45
C LYS A 159 -46.14 37.33 -0.99
N PRO A 160 -44.84 37.50 -1.24
CA PRO A 160 -44.27 37.18 -2.55
C PRO A 160 -44.62 35.73 -2.88
N LYS A 161 -45.18 35.49 -4.07
CA LYS A 161 -45.36 34.14 -4.61
C LYS A 161 -44.05 33.37 -4.42
N ALA A 162 -44.13 32.22 -3.76
CA ALA A 162 -43.03 31.27 -3.74
C ALA A 162 -42.62 31.02 -5.20
N PRO A 163 -41.31 31.01 -5.53
CA PRO A 163 -40.89 30.60 -6.85
C PRO A 163 -41.50 29.22 -7.13
N GLU A 164 -42.02 29.05 -8.35
CA GLU A 164 -42.53 27.76 -8.83
C GLU A 164 -41.54 26.66 -8.46
N LYS A 165 -42.07 25.49 -8.06
CA LYS A 165 -41.28 24.28 -7.79
C LYS A 165 -40.30 24.07 -8.95
N SER A 166 -39.07 24.55 -8.78
CA SER A 166 -37.93 24.00 -9.51
C SER A 166 -37.98 22.52 -9.20
N GLU A 167 -38.17 21.70 -10.23
CA GLU A 167 -37.94 20.27 -10.14
C GLU A 167 -36.55 20.12 -9.50
N LEU A 168 -36.54 19.69 -8.24
CA LEU A 168 -35.30 19.32 -7.59
C LEU A 168 -34.68 18.23 -8.46
N PRO A 169 -33.39 18.31 -8.81
CA PRO A 169 -32.75 17.27 -9.58
C PRO A 169 -33.03 15.91 -8.92
N ALA A 170 -33.31 14.89 -9.73
CA ALA A 170 -33.58 13.56 -9.23
C ALA A 170 -32.41 13.11 -8.34
N LYS A 171 -32.67 12.92 -7.04
CA LYS A 171 -31.68 12.34 -6.14
C LYS A 171 -31.45 10.89 -6.55
N ASN A 172 -30.20 10.50 -6.75
CA ASN A 172 -29.85 9.10 -6.91
C ASN A 172 -29.82 8.44 -5.54
N TYR A 173 -30.23 7.18 -5.44
CA TYR A 173 -30.21 6.42 -4.20
C TYR A 173 -29.44 5.13 -4.44
N SER A 174 -28.29 5.00 -3.79
CA SER A 174 -27.66 3.70 -3.58
C SER A 174 -28.45 2.89 -2.57
N TYR A 175 -28.94 3.54 -1.51
CA TYR A 175 -29.88 2.94 -0.56
C TYR A 175 -30.80 3.99 0.09
N LYS A 176 -31.94 3.50 0.59
CA LYS A 176 -32.92 4.26 1.37
C LYS A 176 -33.55 3.33 2.41
N LYS A 177 -33.30 3.58 3.70
CA LYS A 177 -33.71 2.71 4.81
C LYS A 177 -34.53 3.49 5.83
N SER A 178 -35.56 2.89 6.41
CA SER A 178 -36.28 3.49 7.53
C SER A 178 -35.65 3.05 8.85
N TYR A 179 -35.74 3.92 9.87
CA TYR A 179 -35.33 3.58 11.22
C TYR A 179 -36.35 4.13 12.23
N PRO A 180 -37.03 3.28 13.02
CA PRO A 180 -38.02 3.74 13.97
C PRO A 180 -37.36 4.46 15.14
N VAL A 181 -37.68 5.74 15.31
CA VAL A 181 -37.30 6.51 16.50
C VAL A 181 -38.52 6.67 17.39
N THR A 182 -38.42 6.18 18.61
CA THR A 182 -39.47 6.24 19.62
C THR A 182 -38.99 7.00 20.86
N THR A 183 -39.90 7.35 21.76
CA THR A 183 -39.51 7.95 23.06
C THR A 183 -38.50 7.07 23.83
N PRO A 184 -38.65 5.73 23.91
CA PRO A 184 -37.58 4.86 24.43
C PRO A 184 -36.24 4.95 23.70
N THR A 185 -36.24 5.07 22.36
CA THR A 185 -35.00 5.24 21.57
C THR A 185 -34.28 6.52 21.99
N LEU A 186 -35.02 7.64 22.10
CA LEU A 186 -34.47 8.92 22.52
C LEU A 186 -33.94 8.86 23.95
N PHE A 187 -34.71 8.32 24.89
CA PHE A 187 -34.29 8.18 26.28
C PHE A 187 -33.01 7.33 26.42
N ARG A 188 -32.95 6.17 25.75
CA ARG A 188 -31.77 5.29 25.78
C ARG A 188 -30.53 5.99 25.21
N TYR A 189 -30.67 6.75 24.13
CA TYR A 189 -29.55 7.51 23.56
C TYR A 189 -29.08 8.64 24.50
N SER A 190 -30.01 9.39 25.11
CA SER A 190 -29.68 10.41 26.12
C SER A 190 -28.95 9.79 27.31
N ALA A 191 -29.37 8.61 27.78
CA ALA A 191 -28.69 7.90 28.85
C ALA A 191 -27.28 7.43 28.45
N LEU A 192 -27.12 6.88 27.25
CA LEU A 192 -25.82 6.39 26.74
C LEU A 192 -24.79 7.49 26.56
N THR A 193 -25.21 8.67 26.14
CA THR A 193 -24.34 9.84 25.92
C THR A 193 -24.31 10.80 27.10
N PHE A 194 -24.94 10.42 28.22
CA PHE A 194 -25.16 11.25 29.39
C PHE A 194 -25.62 12.68 29.05
N ASN A 195 -26.49 12.79 28.03
CA ASN A 195 -26.98 14.05 27.51
C ASN A 195 -28.25 14.47 28.25
N GLY A 196 -28.08 15.45 29.15
CA GLY A 196 -29.16 15.98 29.99
C GLY A 196 -30.14 16.92 29.29
N HIS A 197 -30.02 17.24 27.99
CA HIS A 197 -30.88 18.26 27.39
C HIS A 197 -32.35 17.81 27.29
N LYS A 198 -33.23 18.53 27.98
CA LYS A 198 -34.66 18.20 28.13
C LYS A 198 -35.45 18.07 26.82
N ILE A 199 -35.02 18.68 25.71
CA ILE A 199 -35.73 18.59 24.42
C ILE A 199 -35.82 17.16 23.87
N HIS A 200 -34.99 16.24 24.39
CA HIS A 200 -34.92 14.86 23.93
C HIS A 200 -35.83 13.90 24.70
N TYR A 201 -36.24 14.25 25.94
CA TYR A 201 -36.98 13.33 26.82
C TYR A 201 -38.11 13.98 27.64
N ASP A 202 -38.13 15.31 27.81
CA ASP A 202 -39.21 16.03 28.49
C ASP A 202 -40.11 16.74 27.48
N ARG A 203 -41.25 16.14 27.19
CA ARG A 203 -42.20 16.65 26.18
C ARG A 203 -42.82 17.97 26.60
N SER A 204 -43.09 18.17 27.89
CA SER A 204 -43.68 19.41 28.39
C SER A 204 -42.70 20.56 28.21
N TYR A 205 -41.43 20.35 28.58
CA TYR A 205 -40.39 21.34 28.34
C TYR A 205 -40.23 21.63 26.84
N CYS A 206 -40.10 20.59 26.02
CA CYS A 206 -39.87 20.74 24.58
C CYS A 206 -41.00 21.51 23.88
N THR A 207 -42.25 21.24 24.25
CA THR A 207 -43.43 21.82 23.58
C THR A 207 -43.86 23.16 24.16
N GLN A 208 -43.82 23.34 25.48
CA GLN A 208 -44.35 24.53 26.16
C GLN A 208 -43.28 25.59 26.41
N ILE A 209 -42.02 25.19 26.64
CA ILE A 209 -40.92 26.13 26.90
C ILE A 209 -40.15 26.43 25.62
N GLU A 210 -39.76 25.40 24.86
CA GLU A 210 -38.97 25.59 23.63
C GLU A 210 -39.83 25.79 22.37
N GLY A 211 -41.12 25.46 22.42
CA GLY A 211 -42.08 25.68 21.33
C GLY A 211 -41.97 24.67 20.17
N TYR A 212 -41.27 23.55 20.37
CA TYR A 212 -41.20 22.48 19.38
C TYR A 212 -42.49 21.64 19.36
N PRO A 213 -42.89 21.07 18.22
CA PRO A 213 -44.11 20.25 18.14
C PRO A 213 -43.99 18.88 18.86
N GLY A 214 -42.77 18.42 19.18
CA GLY A 214 -42.52 17.15 19.86
C GLY A 214 -41.08 17.03 20.33
N LEU A 215 -40.68 15.84 20.79
CA LEU A 215 -39.31 15.59 21.24
C LEU A 215 -38.37 15.64 20.03
N VAL A 216 -37.24 16.31 20.17
CA VAL A 216 -36.27 16.48 19.09
C VAL A 216 -35.37 15.25 19.03
N VAL A 217 -35.23 14.64 17.86
CA VAL A 217 -34.26 13.56 17.65
C VAL A 217 -32.85 14.13 17.71
N HIS A 218 -31.95 13.46 18.45
CA HIS A 218 -30.57 13.90 18.59
C HIS A 218 -29.89 13.98 17.22
N GLY A 219 -29.27 15.12 16.91
CA GLY A 219 -28.39 15.25 15.73
C GLY A 219 -27.30 14.17 15.71
N PRO A 220 -26.60 13.92 16.83
CA PRO A 220 -25.64 12.83 16.93
C PRO A 220 -26.23 11.44 16.62
N LEU A 221 -27.45 11.14 17.07
CA LEU A 221 -28.12 9.88 16.71
C LEU A 221 -28.37 9.79 15.19
N LEU A 222 -28.82 10.87 14.56
CA LEU A 222 -29.01 10.91 13.10
C LEU A 222 -27.68 10.69 12.35
N ALA A 223 -26.59 11.32 12.82
CA ALA A 223 -25.25 11.11 12.27
C ALA A 223 -24.76 9.66 12.44
N THR A 224 -24.98 9.07 13.64
CA THR A 224 -24.69 7.65 13.90
C THR A 224 -25.48 6.74 12.95
N LEU A 225 -26.76 7.02 12.71
CA LEU A 225 -27.57 6.24 11.77
C LEU A 225 -27.04 6.33 10.33
N LEU A 226 -26.59 7.50 9.87
CA LEU A 226 -26.01 7.67 8.54
C LEU A 226 -24.80 6.76 8.31
N LEU A 227 -23.83 6.77 9.23
CA LEU A 227 -22.63 5.92 9.12
C LEU A 227 -22.95 4.44 9.40
N HIS A 228 -23.85 4.15 10.34
CA HIS A 228 -24.28 2.79 10.61
C HIS A 228 -24.85 2.11 9.36
N PHE A 229 -25.85 2.71 8.71
CA PHE A 229 -26.44 2.12 7.50
C PHE A 229 -25.45 2.09 6.33
N LEU A 230 -24.54 3.08 6.22
CA LEU A 230 -23.45 3.02 5.24
C LEU A 230 -22.58 1.77 5.43
N THR A 231 -22.12 1.52 6.65
CA THR A 231 -21.25 0.36 6.96
C THR A 231 -21.98 -0.98 6.84
N GLN A 232 -23.30 -1.01 6.98
CA GLN A 232 -24.10 -2.21 6.76
C GLN A 232 -24.26 -2.53 5.27
N GLU A 233 -24.54 -1.52 4.44
CA GLU A 233 -24.75 -1.73 2.99
C GLU A 233 -23.41 -1.83 2.22
N TYR A 234 -22.35 -1.21 2.73
CA TYR A 234 -21.01 -1.20 2.14
C TYR A 234 -19.94 -1.58 3.18
N PRO A 235 -19.92 -2.83 3.66
CA PRO A 235 -18.96 -3.29 4.68
C PRO A 235 -17.50 -3.15 4.22
N ASP A 236 -17.24 -3.20 2.92
CA ASP A 236 -15.90 -3.08 2.33
C ASP A 236 -15.36 -1.63 2.28
N LYS A 237 -16.20 -0.62 2.51
CA LYS A 237 -15.82 0.78 2.39
C LYS A 237 -15.35 1.34 3.73
N GLN A 238 -14.04 1.50 3.90
CA GLN A 238 -13.48 2.16 5.07
C GLN A 238 -13.64 3.69 4.97
N VAL A 239 -14.29 4.29 5.97
CA VAL A 239 -14.53 5.73 6.02
C VAL A 239 -13.24 6.46 6.41
N LYS A 240 -12.79 7.40 5.57
CA LYS A 240 -11.64 8.29 5.82
C LYS A 240 -12.08 9.57 6.51
N SER A 241 -13.14 10.19 6.00
CA SER A 241 -13.70 11.41 6.57
C SER A 241 -15.22 11.42 6.48
N PHE A 242 -15.83 12.09 7.44
CA PHE A 242 -17.27 12.27 7.50
C PHE A 242 -17.59 13.69 7.94
N GLU A 243 -18.33 14.43 7.12
CA GLU A 243 -18.78 15.79 7.42
C GLU A 243 -20.30 15.81 7.39
N PHE A 244 -20.94 16.32 8.43
CA PHE A 244 -22.40 16.39 8.49
C PHE A 244 -22.90 17.74 9.00
N ARG A 245 -24.11 18.11 8.58
CA ARG A 245 -24.78 19.34 8.94
C ARG A 245 -26.28 19.14 9.11
N ALA A 246 -26.81 19.61 10.23
CA ALA A 246 -28.25 19.68 10.47
C ALA A 246 -28.88 20.79 9.62
N VAL A 247 -30.00 20.47 8.95
CA VAL A 247 -30.76 21.38 8.09
C VAL A 247 -32.11 21.71 8.72
N LYS A 248 -32.85 20.68 9.17
CA LYS A 248 -34.16 20.79 9.83
C LYS A 248 -34.26 19.79 11.00
N PRO A 249 -35.00 20.13 12.07
CA PRO A 249 -35.22 19.22 13.17
C PRO A 249 -36.09 18.03 12.74
N VAL A 250 -35.75 16.85 13.24
CA VAL A 250 -36.60 15.65 13.18
C VAL A 250 -37.25 15.50 14.56
N PHE A 251 -38.54 15.22 14.59
CA PHE A 251 -39.29 14.97 15.82
C PHE A 251 -39.64 13.50 15.99
N ASP A 252 -39.93 13.10 17.20
CA ASP A 252 -40.18 11.71 17.59
C ASP A 252 -41.42 11.06 16.95
N PHE A 253 -42.33 11.86 16.39
CA PHE A 253 -43.47 11.38 15.61
C PHE A 253 -43.24 11.41 14.10
N ASN A 254 -42.07 11.89 13.63
CA ASN A 254 -41.75 11.90 12.22
C ASN A 254 -41.24 10.54 11.77
N GLU A 255 -41.81 10.04 10.68
CA GLU A 255 -41.13 9.05 9.85
C GLU A 255 -40.06 9.75 9.00
N PHE A 256 -38.91 9.09 8.85
CA PHE A 256 -37.81 9.55 8.02
C PHE A 256 -37.03 8.35 7.46
N TYR A 257 -36.22 8.64 6.46
CA TYR A 257 -35.33 7.69 5.81
C TYR A 257 -33.88 8.11 5.97
N VAL A 258 -33.01 7.13 6.15
CA VAL A 258 -31.56 7.23 6.07
C VAL A 258 -31.16 6.84 4.65
N CYS A 259 -30.58 7.79 3.93
CA CYS A 259 -30.29 7.67 2.50
C CYS A 259 -28.80 7.83 2.22
N GLY A 260 -28.33 7.22 1.13
CA GLY A 260 -26.98 7.41 0.61
C GLY A 260 -26.92 7.29 -0.91
N ASP A 261 -26.04 8.09 -1.52
CA ASP A 261 -25.57 7.99 -2.90
C ASP A 261 -24.05 7.80 -2.85
N ILE A 262 -23.62 6.56 -3.11
CA ILE A 262 -22.27 6.07 -2.84
C ILE A 262 -21.54 5.83 -4.15
N GLN A 263 -20.42 6.52 -4.30
CA GLN A 263 -19.48 6.37 -5.41
C GLN A 263 -18.22 5.59 -4.95
N GLU A 264 -17.27 5.40 -5.86
CA GLU A 264 -16.05 4.63 -5.58
C GLU A 264 -15.22 5.28 -4.46
N GLN A 265 -14.96 6.59 -4.55
CA GLN A 265 -14.04 7.32 -3.65
C GLN A 265 -14.76 8.10 -2.56
N ASP A 266 -16.01 8.48 -2.78
CA ASP A 266 -16.81 9.32 -1.89
C ASP A 266 -18.31 9.02 -2.00
N GLY A 267 -19.11 9.76 -1.23
CA GLY A 267 -20.56 9.69 -1.30
C GLY A 267 -21.25 10.81 -0.54
N GLU A 268 -22.54 10.96 -0.81
CA GLU A 268 -23.42 11.85 -0.06
C GLU A 268 -24.42 11.03 0.75
N LEU A 269 -24.59 11.36 2.02
CA LEU A 269 -25.59 10.73 2.90
C LEU A 269 -26.58 11.80 3.37
N TRP A 270 -27.84 11.44 3.60
CA TRP A 270 -28.80 12.38 4.17
C TRP A 270 -29.94 11.70 4.92
N ILE A 271 -30.55 12.46 5.83
CA ILE A 271 -31.82 12.13 6.43
C ILE A 271 -32.93 12.81 5.64
N GLU A 272 -33.90 12.04 5.18
CA GLU A 272 -35.03 12.50 4.36
C GLU A 272 -36.36 12.31 5.09
N HIS A 273 -37.13 13.38 5.22
CA HIS A 273 -38.53 13.30 5.66
C HIS A 273 -39.39 12.59 4.61
N VAL A 274 -40.55 12.05 5.01
CA VAL A 274 -41.50 11.42 4.07
C VAL A 274 -41.95 12.34 2.94
N ASP A 275 -41.93 13.67 3.16
CA ASP A 275 -42.26 14.67 2.14
C ASP A 275 -41.10 15.00 1.17
N GLY A 276 -39.98 14.27 1.26
CA GLY A 276 -38.79 14.42 0.42
C GLY A 276 -37.82 15.52 0.89
N GLN A 277 -38.15 16.27 1.93
CA GLN A 277 -37.27 17.32 2.45
C GLN A 277 -36.10 16.73 3.23
N THR A 278 -34.92 17.34 3.08
CA THR A 278 -33.74 16.90 3.81
C THR A 278 -33.68 17.53 5.22
N ALA A 279 -33.50 16.67 6.24
CA ALA A 279 -33.34 17.06 7.63
C ALA A 279 -31.86 17.19 8.04
N MET A 280 -30.99 16.33 7.50
CA MET A 280 -29.54 16.36 7.71
C MET A 280 -28.85 15.96 6.42
N GLN A 281 -27.74 16.62 6.09
CA GLN A 281 -26.87 16.27 4.96
C GLN A 281 -25.50 15.89 5.48
N ALA A 282 -24.83 14.98 4.80
CA ALA A 282 -23.47 14.60 5.08
C ALA A 282 -22.71 14.23 3.81
N LYS A 283 -21.40 14.39 3.87
CA LYS A 283 -20.43 13.93 2.88
C LYS A 283 -19.53 12.90 3.54
N VAL A 284 -19.24 11.84 2.82
CA VAL A 284 -18.31 10.80 3.25
C VAL A 284 -17.24 10.63 2.19
N SER A 285 -15.98 10.49 2.61
CA SER A 285 -14.91 10.01 1.73
C SER A 285 -14.40 8.69 2.25
N PHE A 286 -14.05 7.80 1.33
CA PHE A 286 -13.50 6.50 1.64
C PHE A 286 -11.98 6.56 1.57
N LYS A 287 -11.33 5.70 2.35
CA LYS A 287 -9.94 5.38 2.07
C LYS A 287 -9.94 4.65 0.72
N TYR A 288 -9.36 5.26 -0.31
CA TYR A 288 -9.18 4.59 -1.60
C TYR A 288 -8.24 3.41 -1.35
N GLY A 289 -8.76 2.19 -1.50
CA GLY A 289 -7.99 0.95 -1.42
C GLY A 289 -7.04 0.86 -0.22
N SER A 290 -7.56 0.99 1.00
CA SER A 290 -6.85 0.49 2.20
C SER A 290 -7.53 -0.74 2.79
N TYR A 291 -7.95 -1.67 1.94
CA TYR A 291 -7.47 -3.01 2.22
C TYR A 291 -5.96 -2.93 1.99
N LEU A 292 -5.19 -3.02 3.06
CA LEU A 292 -3.73 -3.22 3.04
C LEU A 292 -3.43 -4.58 2.38
N MET A 293 -3.81 -4.75 1.12
CA MET A 293 -3.45 -5.91 0.32
C MET A 293 -2.40 -5.46 -0.67
N ARG A 294 -1.16 -5.86 -0.39
CA ARG A 294 -0.07 -5.80 -1.35
C ARG A 294 -0.47 -6.58 -2.61
N PRO A 295 0.17 -6.36 -3.77
CA PRO A 295 -0.29 -6.90 -5.05
C PRO A 295 -0.52 -8.42 -5.08
N LEU A 296 0.22 -9.18 -4.26
CA LEU A 296 0.09 -10.63 -4.12
C LEU A 296 -0.32 -11.07 -2.70
N GLU A 297 -0.87 -10.18 -1.88
CA GLU A 297 -1.43 -10.56 -0.59
C GLU A 297 -2.55 -11.61 -0.80
N GLY A 298 -2.55 -12.65 0.01
CA GLY A 298 -3.45 -13.80 -0.13
C GLY A 298 -2.98 -14.86 -1.14
N ILE A 299 -1.88 -14.65 -1.87
CA ILE A 299 -1.27 -15.68 -2.71
C ILE A 299 -0.28 -16.51 -1.90
N THR A 300 -0.45 -17.84 -1.89
CA THR A 300 0.49 -18.77 -1.25
C THR A 300 1.37 -19.46 -2.27
N VAL A 301 2.69 -19.34 -2.10
CA VAL A 301 3.72 -19.96 -2.93
C VAL A 301 4.45 -21.01 -2.12
N ILE A 302 4.41 -22.26 -2.58
CA ILE A 302 5.27 -23.32 -2.06
C ILE A 302 6.46 -23.45 -2.99
N THR A 303 7.68 -23.56 -2.44
CA THR A 303 8.86 -23.66 -3.28
C THR A 303 9.89 -24.67 -2.82
N LEU A 304 10.36 -25.49 -3.77
CA LEU A 304 11.48 -26.43 -3.62
C LEU A 304 12.63 -25.89 -4.45
N GLU A 305 13.38 -24.98 -3.84
CA GLU A 305 14.32 -24.12 -4.54
C GLU A 305 15.70 -24.09 -3.89
N HIS A 306 16.71 -23.90 -4.73
CA HIS A 306 18.10 -23.74 -4.31
C HIS A 306 18.88 -22.82 -5.25
N ALA A 307 20.04 -22.33 -4.80
CA ALA A 307 20.89 -21.38 -5.54
C ALA A 307 20.25 -19.99 -5.74
N ILE A 308 20.03 -19.58 -7.00
CA ILE A 308 19.71 -18.20 -7.37
C ILE A 308 18.43 -18.09 -8.19
N ALA A 309 18.24 -18.86 -9.26
CA ALA A 309 17.13 -18.63 -10.21
C ALA A 309 15.73 -18.65 -9.57
N ALA A 310 15.34 -19.77 -8.96
CA ALA A 310 14.06 -19.87 -8.24
C ALA A 310 14.02 -18.99 -6.99
N PRO A 311 15.06 -18.94 -6.12
CA PRO A 311 15.06 -18.06 -4.96
C PRO A 311 14.90 -16.58 -5.29
N PHE A 312 15.49 -16.11 -6.38
CA PHE A 312 15.33 -14.75 -6.87
C PHE A 312 13.90 -14.49 -7.32
N CYS A 313 13.29 -15.40 -8.09
CA CYS A 313 11.89 -15.34 -8.52
C CYS A 313 10.93 -15.23 -7.31
N THR A 314 11.01 -16.18 -6.39
CA THR A 314 10.09 -16.27 -5.25
C THR A 314 10.28 -15.13 -4.25
N ARG A 315 11.50 -14.60 -4.10
CA ARG A 315 11.74 -13.36 -3.33
C ARG A 315 11.00 -12.16 -3.91
N GLN A 316 10.86 -12.07 -5.23
CA GLN A 316 10.08 -10.97 -5.82
C GLN A 316 8.59 -11.11 -5.55
N LEU A 317 8.07 -12.35 -5.59
CA LEU A 317 6.70 -12.64 -5.21
C LEU A 317 6.45 -12.31 -3.74
N ALA A 318 7.39 -12.69 -2.85
CA ALA A 318 7.34 -12.37 -1.43
C ALA A 318 7.38 -10.85 -1.19
N ASP A 319 8.26 -10.12 -1.89
CA ASP A 319 8.33 -8.66 -1.81
C ASP A 319 6.98 -8.01 -2.17
N LEU A 320 6.18 -8.61 -3.07
CA LEU A 320 4.83 -8.15 -3.42
C LEU A 320 3.72 -8.63 -2.48
N GLY A 321 4.06 -9.29 -1.37
CA GLY A 321 3.11 -9.74 -0.35
C GLY A 321 2.65 -11.19 -0.45
N ALA A 322 3.17 -11.98 -1.39
CA ALA A 322 2.87 -13.41 -1.41
C ALA A 322 3.46 -14.09 -0.16
N ARG A 323 2.72 -15.04 0.42
CA ARG A 323 3.27 -15.93 1.45
C ARG A 323 4.13 -16.99 0.77
N VAL A 324 5.44 -16.97 1.00
CA VAL A 324 6.38 -17.91 0.36
C VAL A 324 6.93 -18.88 1.40
N ILE A 325 6.56 -20.16 1.27
CA ILE A 325 7.08 -21.26 2.11
C ILE A 325 8.17 -21.99 1.32
N LYS A 326 9.42 -21.83 1.76
CA LYS A 326 10.59 -22.51 1.22
C LYS A 326 10.80 -23.84 1.92
N VAL A 327 10.66 -24.93 1.17
CA VAL A 327 10.92 -26.29 1.64
C VAL A 327 12.40 -26.60 1.47
N GLU A 328 13.06 -26.90 2.57
CA GLU A 328 14.50 -27.08 2.65
C GLU A 328 14.88 -28.44 3.25
N ARG A 329 16.10 -28.92 2.94
CA ARG A 329 16.58 -30.18 3.52
C ARG A 329 16.90 -29.99 5.01
N PRO A 330 16.52 -30.91 5.91
CA PRO A 330 16.90 -30.85 7.32
C PRO A 330 18.42 -30.75 7.50
N ASN A 331 18.86 -29.99 8.51
CA ASN A 331 20.25 -29.74 8.91
C ASN A 331 21.15 -28.97 7.92
N VAL A 332 20.92 -29.09 6.60
CA VAL A 332 21.82 -28.52 5.58
C VAL A 332 21.18 -27.38 4.79
N GLY A 333 19.86 -27.42 4.60
CA GLY A 333 19.10 -26.44 3.85
C GLY A 333 19.46 -26.31 2.37
N ASP A 334 19.16 -25.13 1.84
CA ASP A 334 19.70 -24.62 0.57
C ASP A 334 21.23 -24.52 0.66
N PHE A 335 21.94 -25.05 -0.34
CA PHE A 335 23.40 -24.96 -0.36
C PHE A 335 23.91 -23.51 -0.48
N ALA A 336 23.08 -22.57 -0.97
CA ALA A 336 23.41 -21.15 -0.99
C ALA A 336 23.64 -20.57 0.42
N ARG A 337 23.13 -21.19 1.48
CA ARG A 337 23.40 -20.80 2.88
C ARG A 337 24.89 -20.81 3.23
N LYS A 338 25.72 -21.58 2.50
CA LYS A 338 27.16 -21.78 2.78
C LYS A 338 28.08 -21.43 1.60
N TYR A 339 27.64 -20.55 0.69
CA TYR A 339 28.48 -20.13 -0.44
C TYR A 339 29.64 -19.23 -0.02
N ASP A 340 29.40 -18.36 0.96
CA ASP A 340 30.35 -17.44 1.52
C ASP A 340 29.91 -17.06 2.94
N GLU A 341 30.65 -16.17 3.59
CA GLU A 341 30.41 -15.67 4.95
C GLU A 341 30.45 -14.13 4.99
N ARG A 342 30.13 -13.47 3.87
CA ARG A 342 30.40 -12.03 3.66
C ARG A 342 29.49 -11.09 4.45
N VAL A 343 28.38 -11.59 4.98
CA VAL A 343 27.45 -10.82 5.80
C VAL A 343 27.56 -11.33 7.23
N ASP A 344 28.62 -10.91 7.93
CA ASP A 344 28.96 -11.31 9.31
C ASP A 344 28.76 -12.80 9.63
N GLY A 345 29.25 -13.69 8.75
CA GLY A 345 29.12 -15.14 8.90
C GLY A 345 27.97 -15.78 8.11
N MET A 346 27.05 -14.98 7.56
CA MET A 346 26.02 -15.43 6.64
C MET A 346 26.44 -15.25 5.18
N SER A 347 25.91 -16.12 4.32
CA SER A 347 26.10 -16.04 2.87
C SER A 347 25.38 -14.85 2.24
N SER A 348 26.14 -14.01 1.54
CA SER A 348 25.61 -12.85 0.81
C SER A 348 24.53 -13.22 -0.20
N HIS A 349 24.70 -14.35 -0.88
CA HIS A 349 23.74 -14.85 -1.87
C HIS A 349 22.42 -15.26 -1.21
N PHE A 350 22.49 -15.89 -0.03
CA PHE A 350 21.29 -16.34 0.68
C PHE A 350 20.50 -15.15 1.23
N VAL A 351 21.18 -14.20 1.88
CA VAL A 351 20.57 -12.96 2.40
C VAL A 351 19.87 -12.17 1.28
N TRP A 352 20.50 -12.07 0.11
CA TRP A 352 19.95 -11.34 -1.04
C TRP A 352 18.65 -11.96 -1.59
N THR A 353 18.54 -13.29 -1.64
CA THR A 353 17.44 -13.97 -2.32
C THR A 353 16.40 -14.61 -1.39
N ASN A 354 16.50 -14.51 -0.06
CA ASN A 354 15.60 -15.26 0.84
C ASN A 354 14.91 -14.43 1.93
N ARG A 355 14.99 -13.10 1.90
CA ARG A 355 14.14 -12.26 2.74
C ARG A 355 12.65 -12.50 2.46
N SER A 356 11.81 -12.22 3.46
CA SER A 356 10.35 -12.32 3.38
C SER A 356 9.77 -13.74 3.16
N LYS A 357 10.59 -14.79 3.30
CA LYS A 357 10.17 -16.19 3.16
C LYS A 357 10.01 -16.84 4.53
N GLU A 358 9.25 -17.93 4.57
CA GLU A 358 9.19 -18.88 5.69
C GLU A 358 10.03 -20.12 5.35
N SER A 359 10.81 -20.63 6.30
CA SER A 359 11.63 -21.84 6.12
C SER A 359 10.97 -23.04 6.79
N LEU A 360 10.68 -24.08 6.00
CA LEU A 360 10.24 -25.40 6.44
C LEU A 360 11.31 -26.42 6.08
N THR A 361 11.92 -27.03 7.09
CA THR A 361 12.76 -28.21 6.89
C THR A 361 11.91 -29.46 6.69
N LEU A 362 12.18 -30.23 5.63
CA LEU A 362 11.47 -31.47 5.32
C LEU A 362 12.35 -32.42 4.50
N ASP A 363 12.60 -33.63 5.01
CA ASP A 363 13.13 -34.72 4.20
C ASP A 363 12.03 -35.28 3.31
N VAL A 364 11.96 -34.78 2.07
CA VAL A 364 10.97 -35.18 1.06
C VAL A 364 10.99 -36.66 0.67
N LYS A 365 11.98 -37.44 1.16
CA LYS A 365 12.05 -38.90 0.97
C LYS A 365 11.47 -39.70 2.11
N ALA A 366 11.20 -39.07 3.26
CA ALA A 366 10.61 -39.76 4.41
C ALA A 366 9.12 -40.06 4.16
N ASP A 367 8.63 -41.17 4.71
CA ASP A 367 7.25 -41.62 4.52
C ASP A 367 6.20 -40.53 4.86
N PRO A 368 6.33 -39.73 5.94
CA PRO A 368 5.35 -38.68 6.27
C PRO A 368 5.39 -37.47 5.32
N ALA A 369 6.47 -37.27 4.58
CA ALA A 369 6.69 -36.04 3.83
C ALA A 369 5.69 -35.85 2.69
N LYS A 370 5.21 -36.95 2.10
CA LYS A 370 4.19 -36.90 1.05
C LYS A 370 2.87 -36.32 1.55
N ASP A 371 2.44 -36.66 2.77
CA ASP A 371 1.22 -36.09 3.36
C ASP A 371 1.38 -34.59 3.65
N ILE A 372 2.53 -34.20 4.21
CA ILE A 372 2.85 -32.80 4.50
C ILE A 372 2.84 -31.96 3.21
N LEU A 373 3.57 -32.40 2.18
CA LEU A 373 3.61 -31.73 0.88
C LEU A 373 2.22 -31.64 0.26
N HIS A 374 1.44 -32.73 0.29
CA HIS A 374 0.09 -32.73 -0.25
C HIS A 374 -0.81 -31.69 0.45
N LYS A 375 -0.77 -31.62 1.79
CA LYS A 375 -1.53 -30.64 2.57
C LYS A 375 -1.11 -29.19 2.30
N LEU A 376 0.19 -28.94 2.08
CA LEU A 376 0.68 -27.63 1.65
C LEU A 376 0.16 -27.26 0.26
N ILE A 377 0.28 -28.16 -0.71
CA ILE A 377 -0.11 -27.89 -2.10
C ILE A 377 -1.62 -27.68 -2.26
N MET A 378 -2.45 -28.34 -1.44
CA MET A 378 -3.90 -28.09 -1.41
C MET A 378 -4.27 -26.64 -1.08
N GLN A 379 -3.38 -25.91 -0.40
CA GLN A 379 -3.57 -24.50 -0.04
C GLN A 379 -2.75 -23.55 -0.93
N ALA A 380 -1.93 -24.09 -1.83
CA ALA A 380 -1.03 -23.31 -2.66
C ALA A 380 -1.73 -22.74 -3.90
N ASP A 381 -1.32 -21.53 -4.27
CA ASP A 381 -1.65 -20.91 -5.56
C ASP A 381 -0.59 -21.21 -6.61
N VAL A 382 0.67 -21.25 -6.17
CA VAL A 382 1.85 -21.43 -7.02
C VAL A 382 2.81 -22.43 -6.39
N LEU A 383 3.31 -23.36 -7.17
CA LEU A 383 4.47 -24.18 -6.86
C LEU A 383 5.64 -23.75 -7.74
N VAL A 384 6.79 -23.42 -7.15
CA VAL A 384 8.02 -23.08 -7.89
C VAL A 384 9.13 -24.06 -7.53
N GLN A 385 9.80 -24.62 -8.53
CA GLN A 385 10.90 -25.56 -8.29
C GLN A 385 12.02 -25.44 -9.33
N ASN A 386 13.26 -25.69 -8.90
CA ASN A 386 14.42 -25.82 -9.80
C ASN A 386 15.28 -27.06 -9.50
N LEU A 387 14.61 -28.16 -9.16
CA LEU A 387 15.20 -29.47 -8.95
C LEU A 387 15.71 -30.06 -10.27
N ALA A 388 16.50 -31.13 -10.18
CA ALA A 388 16.94 -31.86 -11.37
C ALA A 388 15.72 -32.38 -12.18
N PRO A 389 15.78 -32.38 -13.52
CA PRO A 389 14.70 -32.83 -14.39
C PRO A 389 14.04 -34.14 -13.95
N GLY A 390 12.71 -34.14 -13.89
CA GLY A 390 11.89 -35.25 -13.42
C GLY A 390 11.97 -35.57 -11.91
N ALA A 391 12.70 -34.82 -11.09
CA ALA A 391 12.69 -35.01 -9.63
C ALA A 391 11.35 -34.60 -9.00
N ALA A 392 10.78 -33.47 -9.41
CA ALA A 392 9.47 -33.02 -8.94
C ALA A 392 8.36 -34.03 -9.29
N ALA A 393 8.34 -34.53 -10.53
CA ALA A 393 7.40 -35.57 -10.96
C ALA A 393 7.50 -36.85 -10.10
N ARG A 394 8.71 -37.30 -9.72
CA ARG A 394 8.86 -38.44 -8.80
C ARG A 394 8.30 -38.20 -7.40
N LEU A 395 8.15 -36.94 -6.99
CA LEU A 395 7.55 -36.55 -5.72
C LEU A 395 6.03 -36.35 -5.82
N GLY A 396 5.43 -36.53 -7.00
CA GLY A 396 3.99 -36.29 -7.21
C GLY A 396 3.66 -34.80 -7.42
N LEU A 397 4.65 -33.99 -7.81
CA LEU A 397 4.55 -32.53 -7.88
C LEU A 397 4.44 -31.99 -9.31
N SER A 398 4.11 -32.85 -10.29
CA SER A 398 3.90 -32.39 -11.67
C SER A 398 2.58 -31.65 -11.81
N TYR A 399 2.47 -30.74 -12.78
CA TYR A 399 1.22 -30.04 -13.05
C TYR A 399 0.08 -31.01 -13.39
N GLU A 400 0.36 -32.06 -14.15
CA GLU A 400 -0.63 -33.06 -14.59
C GLU A 400 -1.24 -33.82 -13.40
N GLU A 401 -0.46 -34.07 -12.36
CA GLU A 401 -0.91 -34.68 -11.11
C GLU A 401 -1.63 -33.67 -10.23
N LEU A 402 -1.02 -32.50 -9.99
CA LEU A 402 -1.53 -31.50 -9.05
C LEU A 402 -2.81 -30.82 -9.55
N SER A 403 -2.96 -30.63 -10.86
CA SER A 403 -4.16 -30.00 -11.46
C SER A 403 -5.43 -30.82 -11.25
N GLN A 404 -5.33 -32.13 -11.00
CA GLN A 404 -6.48 -33.00 -10.70
C GLN A 404 -7.04 -32.75 -9.30
N ILE A 405 -6.20 -32.37 -8.35
CA ILE A 405 -6.58 -32.12 -6.96
C ILE A 405 -6.78 -30.62 -6.66
N ASN A 406 -6.03 -29.75 -7.33
CA ASN A 406 -6.13 -28.30 -7.25
C ASN A 406 -6.11 -27.70 -8.68
N PRO A 407 -7.27 -27.57 -9.35
CA PRO A 407 -7.34 -27.05 -10.72
C PRO A 407 -6.86 -25.60 -10.90
N LYS A 408 -6.64 -24.88 -9.80
CA LYS A 408 -6.16 -23.49 -9.78
C LYS A 408 -4.64 -23.37 -9.63
N ILE A 409 -3.93 -24.48 -9.41
CA ILE A 409 -2.48 -24.48 -9.15
C ILE A 409 -1.69 -24.04 -10.38
N ILE A 410 -0.76 -23.12 -10.19
CA ILE A 410 0.27 -22.80 -11.18
C ILE A 410 1.54 -23.54 -10.79
N VAL A 411 2.12 -24.33 -11.69
CA VAL A 411 3.39 -25.02 -11.45
C VAL A 411 4.44 -24.42 -12.37
N CYS A 412 5.49 -23.86 -11.77
CA CYS A 412 6.61 -23.25 -12.47
C CYS A 412 7.88 -24.08 -12.25
N ASP A 413 8.34 -24.69 -13.34
CA ASP A 413 9.58 -25.46 -13.41
C ASP A 413 10.68 -24.58 -14.00
N ILE A 414 11.83 -24.48 -13.31
CA ILE A 414 13.02 -23.80 -13.84
C ILE A 414 14.13 -24.83 -14.03
N SER A 415 14.63 -24.96 -15.25
CA SER A 415 15.67 -25.92 -15.61
C SER A 415 16.75 -25.30 -16.51
N GLY A 416 17.86 -26.01 -16.72
CA GLY A 416 18.95 -25.50 -17.56
C GLY A 416 18.60 -25.39 -19.04
N TYR A 417 17.92 -26.40 -19.58
CA TYR A 417 17.71 -26.60 -21.01
C TYR A 417 16.22 -26.84 -21.38
N GLY A 418 15.29 -26.70 -20.44
CA GLY A 418 13.87 -27.04 -20.60
C GLY A 418 13.54 -28.44 -20.05
N ASP A 419 12.32 -28.62 -19.56
CA ASP A 419 11.80 -29.90 -19.06
C ASP A 419 10.50 -30.33 -19.78
N ASP A 420 10.22 -29.77 -20.96
CA ASP A 420 9.12 -30.22 -21.83
C ASP A 420 9.23 -31.72 -22.13
N HIS A 421 8.14 -32.46 -21.93
CA HIS A 421 8.07 -33.89 -22.19
C HIS A 421 7.78 -34.19 -23.66
N GLU A 422 7.13 -33.28 -24.39
CA GLU A 422 6.83 -33.42 -25.82
C GLU A 422 8.04 -33.02 -26.66
N HIS A 423 8.77 -31.98 -26.25
CA HIS A 423 9.95 -31.47 -26.96
C HIS A 423 11.19 -31.35 -26.03
N PRO A 424 11.66 -32.45 -25.41
CA PRO A 424 12.68 -32.40 -24.36
C PRO A 424 14.05 -31.85 -24.78
N GLY A 425 14.37 -31.89 -26.07
CA GLY A 425 15.70 -31.58 -26.57
C GLY A 425 16.78 -32.58 -26.09
N PRO A 426 17.98 -32.55 -26.70
CA PRO A 426 19.05 -33.50 -26.39
C PRO A 426 19.73 -33.24 -25.03
N TYR A 427 19.62 -32.02 -24.48
CA TYR A 427 20.28 -31.61 -23.25
C TYR A 427 19.38 -31.58 -22.02
N ARG A 428 18.16 -32.10 -22.11
CA ARG A 428 17.21 -32.16 -20.98
C ARG A 428 17.85 -32.58 -19.66
N ASN A 429 18.61 -33.69 -19.67
CA ASN A 429 19.21 -34.27 -18.47
C ASN A 429 20.63 -33.73 -18.16
N LYS A 430 21.13 -32.75 -18.92
CA LYS A 430 22.47 -32.17 -18.72
C LYS A 430 22.42 -31.20 -17.54
N LYS A 431 23.44 -31.26 -16.68
CA LYS A 431 23.57 -30.29 -15.57
C LYS A 431 23.85 -28.91 -16.13
N ALA A 432 23.25 -27.90 -15.50
CA ALA A 432 23.43 -26.50 -15.84
C ALA A 432 23.79 -25.70 -14.60
N TYR A 433 24.66 -24.73 -14.81
CA TYR A 433 25.01 -23.67 -13.87
C TYR A 433 25.18 -22.39 -14.68
N ASP A 434 25.06 -21.24 -14.03
CA ASP A 434 25.09 -19.92 -14.66
C ASP A 434 26.16 -19.75 -15.75
N LEU A 435 27.43 -19.98 -15.42
CA LEU A 435 28.54 -19.87 -16.38
C LEU A 435 28.42 -20.82 -17.58
N LEU A 436 27.93 -22.04 -17.36
CA LEU A 436 27.76 -23.02 -18.43
C LEU A 436 26.68 -22.55 -19.41
N ILE A 437 25.58 -21.99 -18.89
CA ILE A 437 24.53 -21.43 -19.73
C ILE A 437 24.99 -20.17 -20.45
N GLN A 438 25.74 -19.27 -19.80
CA GLN A 438 26.38 -18.13 -20.47
C GLN A 438 27.26 -18.57 -21.66
N SER A 439 27.91 -19.73 -21.52
CA SER A 439 28.75 -20.30 -22.59
C SER A 439 27.90 -20.82 -23.75
N GLU A 440 26.84 -21.56 -23.44
CA GLU A 440 25.97 -22.21 -24.44
C GLU A 440 25.06 -21.20 -25.17
N SER A 441 24.66 -20.10 -24.51
CA SER A 441 23.80 -19.06 -25.09
C SER A 441 24.56 -18.08 -26.01
N GLY A 442 25.86 -18.28 -26.19
CA GLY A 442 26.72 -17.36 -26.96
C GLY A 442 27.08 -16.06 -26.25
N PHE A 443 26.70 -15.86 -24.98
CA PHE A 443 26.97 -14.62 -24.24
C PHE A 443 28.48 -14.36 -24.10
N LEU A 444 29.26 -15.39 -23.76
CA LEU A 444 30.71 -15.25 -23.66
C LEU A 444 31.35 -14.83 -24.99
N SER A 445 30.79 -15.27 -26.13
CA SER A 445 31.41 -15.03 -27.44
C SER A 445 31.59 -13.54 -27.77
N ILE A 446 30.69 -12.69 -27.26
CA ILE A 446 30.69 -11.24 -27.47
C ILE A 446 31.07 -10.44 -26.21
N THR A 447 31.35 -11.10 -25.09
CA THR A 447 31.67 -10.46 -23.81
C THR A 447 33.12 -10.72 -23.41
N GLY A 448 33.86 -9.65 -23.13
CA GLY A 448 35.26 -9.71 -22.70
C GLY A 448 36.17 -8.80 -23.49
N THR A 449 37.47 -9.07 -23.45
CA THR A 449 38.48 -8.36 -24.23
C THR A 449 38.67 -9.06 -25.59
N PRO A 450 39.42 -8.45 -26.53
CA PRO A 450 39.78 -9.15 -27.77
C PRO A 450 40.42 -10.52 -27.51
N ASP A 451 41.23 -10.61 -26.45
CA ASP A 451 42.03 -11.79 -26.12
C ASP A 451 41.27 -12.81 -25.25
N ASP A 452 40.38 -12.36 -24.36
CA ASP A 452 39.74 -13.21 -23.36
C ASP A 452 38.20 -13.21 -23.46
N TYR A 453 37.61 -14.40 -23.31
CA TYR A 453 36.20 -14.57 -23.03
C TYR A 453 35.94 -14.28 -21.54
N VAL A 454 35.01 -13.38 -21.23
CA VAL A 454 34.73 -12.97 -19.85
C VAL A 454 33.25 -13.16 -19.54
N LYS A 455 32.96 -13.77 -18.39
CA LYS A 455 31.60 -13.95 -17.88
C LYS A 455 31.05 -12.67 -17.27
N ALA A 456 29.72 -12.58 -17.16
CA ALA A 456 29.10 -11.56 -16.31
C ALA A 456 29.53 -11.77 -14.84
N GLY A 457 29.72 -10.66 -14.11
CA GLY A 457 30.09 -10.69 -12.69
C GLY A 457 29.00 -11.33 -11.82
N CYS A 458 27.74 -10.96 -12.08
CA CYS A 458 26.55 -11.53 -11.44
C CYS A 458 26.10 -12.86 -12.10
N SER A 459 25.18 -13.56 -11.43
CA SER A 459 24.54 -14.79 -11.93
C SER A 459 23.49 -14.45 -13.00
N ILE A 460 23.94 -13.95 -14.15
CA ILE A 460 23.07 -13.32 -15.15
C ILE A 460 22.05 -14.30 -15.77
N ALA A 461 22.44 -15.55 -16.01
CA ALA A 461 21.55 -16.56 -16.59
C ALA A 461 20.51 -17.04 -15.56
N ASP A 462 20.92 -17.19 -14.28
CA ASP A 462 19.97 -17.46 -13.19
C ASP A 462 18.98 -16.30 -13.01
N ILE A 463 19.46 -15.05 -13.03
CA ILE A 463 18.62 -13.85 -12.90
C ILE A 463 17.66 -13.75 -14.08
N ALA A 464 18.12 -14.01 -15.31
CA ALA A 464 17.27 -14.03 -16.50
C ALA A 464 16.12 -15.04 -16.35
N ALA A 465 16.45 -16.30 -16.01
CA ALA A 465 15.46 -17.34 -15.78
C ALA A 465 14.49 -16.97 -14.64
N GLY A 466 14.99 -16.45 -13.53
CA GLY A 466 14.17 -15.99 -12.40
C GLY A 466 13.23 -14.85 -12.77
N MET A 467 13.65 -13.93 -13.65
CA MET A 467 12.80 -12.85 -14.16
C MET A 467 11.70 -13.35 -15.09
N TYR A 468 11.99 -14.31 -15.98
CA TYR A 468 10.96 -14.92 -16.84
C TYR A 468 10.00 -15.80 -16.04
N ALA A 469 10.48 -16.54 -15.04
CA ALA A 469 9.60 -17.28 -14.13
C ALA A 469 8.66 -16.34 -13.38
N TYR A 470 9.21 -15.26 -12.80
CA TYR A 470 8.42 -14.24 -12.10
C TYR A 470 7.35 -13.61 -13.00
N SER A 471 7.71 -13.15 -14.21
CA SER A 471 6.75 -12.52 -15.13
C SER A 471 5.68 -13.50 -15.64
N ASN A 472 6.05 -14.75 -15.92
CA ASN A 472 5.09 -15.77 -16.36
C ASN A 472 4.15 -16.21 -15.23
N ILE A 473 4.60 -16.25 -13.98
CA ILE A 473 3.73 -16.50 -12.82
C ILE A 473 2.70 -15.38 -12.67
N LEU A 474 3.11 -14.11 -12.76
CA LEU A 474 2.18 -12.98 -12.73
C LEU A 474 1.16 -13.07 -13.88
N ALA A 475 1.61 -13.35 -15.10
CA ALA A 475 0.73 -13.53 -16.25
C ALA A 475 -0.25 -14.71 -16.04
N ALA A 476 0.21 -15.81 -15.47
CA ALA A 476 -0.63 -16.98 -15.17
C ALA A 476 -1.65 -16.68 -14.05
N LEU A 477 -1.29 -15.89 -13.04
CA LEU A 477 -2.24 -15.43 -12.01
C LEU A 477 -3.34 -14.53 -12.61
N LEU A 478 -2.97 -13.62 -13.51
CA LEU A 478 -3.91 -12.77 -14.25
C LEU A 478 -4.81 -13.55 -15.22
N GLU A 479 -4.30 -14.61 -15.83
CA GLU A 479 -5.13 -15.50 -16.66
C GLU A 479 -6.06 -16.34 -15.78
N ARG A 480 -5.55 -16.86 -14.66
CA ARG A 480 -6.32 -17.64 -13.70
C ARG A 480 -7.49 -16.84 -13.12
N SER A 481 -7.34 -15.53 -12.91
CA SER A 481 -8.44 -14.68 -12.44
C SER A 481 -9.58 -14.57 -13.46
N GLN A 482 -9.29 -14.82 -14.75
CA GLN A 482 -10.29 -14.80 -15.83
C GLN A 482 -10.86 -16.20 -16.11
N THR A 483 -10.01 -17.23 -16.07
CA THR A 483 -10.38 -18.59 -16.48
C THR A 483 -10.77 -19.49 -15.31
N GLY A 484 -10.37 -19.14 -14.09
CA GLY A 484 -10.46 -19.97 -12.90
C GLY A 484 -9.51 -21.17 -12.89
N LYS A 485 -8.56 -21.27 -13.83
CA LYS A 485 -7.65 -22.41 -14.00
C LYS A 485 -6.20 -22.00 -13.90
N GLY A 486 -5.39 -22.84 -13.26
CA GLY A 486 -3.94 -22.73 -13.27
C GLY A 486 -3.33 -23.30 -14.55
N LYS A 487 -2.00 -23.36 -14.60
CA LYS A 487 -1.24 -23.90 -15.74
C LYS A 487 0.16 -24.35 -15.34
N ARG A 488 0.80 -25.11 -16.24
CA ARG A 488 2.24 -25.36 -16.20
C ARG A 488 3.01 -24.21 -16.86
N ILE A 489 4.15 -23.86 -16.29
CA ILE A 489 5.14 -22.92 -16.82
C ILE A 489 6.49 -23.66 -16.81
N ASP A 490 7.11 -23.84 -17.97
CA ASP A 490 8.47 -24.39 -18.09
C ASP A 490 9.41 -23.26 -18.52
N VAL A 491 10.44 -22.99 -17.72
CA VAL A 491 11.43 -21.94 -17.98
C VAL A 491 12.83 -22.56 -18.10
N SER A 492 13.42 -22.42 -19.28
CA SER A 492 14.82 -22.78 -19.52
C SER A 492 15.75 -21.60 -19.29
N MET A 493 16.86 -21.83 -18.57
CA MET A 493 17.94 -20.86 -18.44
C MET A 493 18.55 -20.52 -19.80
N LEU A 494 18.70 -21.51 -20.70
CA LEU A 494 19.24 -21.29 -22.03
C LEU A 494 18.33 -20.38 -22.86
N GLU A 495 17.02 -20.62 -22.89
CA GLU A 495 16.07 -19.80 -23.64
C GLU A 495 16.03 -18.38 -23.09
N SER A 496 15.97 -18.26 -21.75
CA SER A 496 15.99 -16.98 -21.04
C SER A 496 17.22 -16.13 -21.40
N MET A 497 18.41 -16.75 -21.39
CA MET A 497 19.65 -16.06 -21.72
C MET A 497 19.76 -15.76 -23.21
N THR A 498 19.24 -16.65 -24.07
CA THR A 498 19.22 -16.46 -25.53
C THR A 498 18.31 -15.32 -25.95
N GLU A 499 17.17 -15.14 -25.28
CA GLU A 499 16.26 -14.01 -25.53
C GLU A 499 16.93 -12.66 -25.25
N TRP A 500 17.71 -12.55 -24.16
CA TRP A 500 18.50 -11.34 -23.89
C TRP A 500 19.61 -11.11 -24.93
N MET A 501 19.97 -12.15 -25.68
CA MET A 501 20.92 -12.17 -26.79
C MET A 501 20.22 -12.10 -28.16
N GLY A 502 18.97 -11.63 -28.23
CA GLY A 502 18.20 -11.58 -29.47
C GLY A 502 18.87 -10.75 -30.57
N TYR A 503 19.38 -9.54 -30.25
CA TYR A 503 19.98 -8.68 -31.29
C TYR A 503 21.33 -9.19 -31.82
N PRO A 504 22.26 -9.73 -31.00
CA PRO A 504 23.51 -10.28 -31.51
C PRO A 504 23.32 -11.50 -32.42
N LEU A 505 22.27 -12.31 -32.21
CA LEU A 505 21.96 -13.44 -33.09
C LEU A 505 21.74 -13.03 -34.55
N TYR A 506 21.23 -11.82 -34.80
CA TYR A 506 21.03 -11.32 -36.16
C TYR A 506 22.33 -11.07 -36.92
N TYR A 507 23.47 -10.88 -36.23
CA TYR A 507 24.76 -10.70 -36.89
C TYR A 507 25.15 -11.98 -37.63
N THR A 508 24.97 -13.14 -37.00
CA THR A 508 25.41 -14.41 -37.56
C THR A 508 24.34 -15.09 -38.43
N LEU A 509 23.15 -14.48 -38.60
CA LEU A 509 22.02 -15.07 -39.33
C LEU A 509 22.39 -15.49 -40.77
N ARG A 510 23.29 -14.74 -41.43
CA ARG A 510 23.78 -15.04 -42.79
C ARG A 510 25.21 -15.56 -42.82
N GLY A 511 25.75 -15.96 -41.67
CA GLY A 511 27.13 -16.40 -41.53
C GLY A 511 28.14 -15.26 -41.44
N ASP A 512 27.69 -14.01 -41.26
CA ASP A 512 28.59 -12.88 -40.98
C ASP A 512 29.20 -13.00 -39.57
N THR A 513 30.21 -12.18 -39.29
CA THR A 513 30.90 -12.21 -37.99
C THR A 513 30.04 -11.65 -36.86
N PRO A 514 30.04 -12.26 -35.67
CA PRO A 514 29.37 -11.70 -34.49
C PRO A 514 29.99 -10.36 -34.08
N PRO A 515 29.31 -9.57 -33.22
CA PRO A 515 29.91 -8.39 -32.62
C PRO A 515 31.24 -8.73 -31.94
N PRO A 516 32.30 -7.91 -32.11
CA PRO A 516 33.58 -8.16 -31.47
C PRO A 516 33.49 -7.92 -29.96
N ARG A 517 34.32 -8.62 -29.19
CA ARG A 517 34.57 -8.33 -27.78
C ARG A 517 35.37 -7.04 -27.65
N THR A 518 34.82 -6.05 -26.96
CA THR A 518 35.38 -4.68 -26.89
C THR A 518 35.65 -4.19 -25.47
N GLY A 519 35.71 -5.09 -24.51
CA GLY A 519 35.80 -4.76 -23.08
C GLY A 519 34.59 -3.95 -22.65
N SER A 520 34.81 -2.83 -21.98
CA SER A 520 33.74 -1.92 -21.54
C SER A 520 33.27 -0.93 -22.62
N ALA A 521 33.86 -0.93 -23.82
CA ALA A 521 33.41 -0.08 -24.93
C ALA A 521 32.23 -0.74 -25.68
N HIS A 522 31.34 0.06 -26.25
CA HIS A 522 30.25 -0.44 -27.09
C HIS A 522 30.82 -1.03 -28.39
N ALA A 523 30.31 -2.18 -28.83
CA ALA A 523 30.85 -2.87 -30.00
C ALA A 523 30.59 -2.12 -31.32
N THR A 524 29.41 -1.50 -31.46
CA THR A 524 28.90 -1.00 -32.76
C THR A 524 28.57 0.48 -32.81
N ILE A 525 28.82 1.22 -31.72
CA ILE A 525 28.57 2.66 -31.62
C ILE A 525 29.85 3.30 -31.10
N TYR A 526 30.29 4.39 -31.73
CA TYR A 526 31.53 5.06 -31.33
C TYR A 526 31.46 6.59 -31.53
N PRO A 527 31.94 7.40 -30.57
CA PRO A 527 32.53 7.02 -29.27
C PRO A 527 31.49 6.63 -28.21
N TYR A 528 31.67 5.45 -27.62
CA TYR A 528 30.87 4.96 -26.51
C TYR A 528 31.68 3.95 -25.69
N GLY A 529 32.06 4.34 -24.47
CA GLY A 529 32.90 3.54 -23.58
C GLY A 529 33.79 4.39 -22.67
N PRO A 530 34.83 3.78 -22.09
CA PRO A 530 35.79 4.48 -21.24
C PRO A 530 36.80 5.27 -22.08
N PHE A 531 37.08 6.51 -21.66
CA PHE A 531 38.13 7.35 -22.20
C PHE A 531 39.01 7.89 -21.08
N PRO A 532 40.35 7.76 -21.18
CA PRO A 532 41.26 8.29 -20.17
C PRO A 532 41.28 9.82 -20.22
N ALA A 533 41.29 10.43 -19.03
CA ALA A 533 41.59 11.83 -18.76
C ALA A 533 42.93 11.93 -17.99
N GLN A 534 43.33 13.13 -17.57
CA GLN A 534 44.61 13.35 -16.88
C GLN A 534 44.76 12.55 -15.58
N ASP A 535 43.68 12.42 -14.80
CA ASP A 535 43.68 11.87 -13.43
C ASP A 535 42.67 10.72 -13.23
N GLY A 536 42.14 10.16 -14.32
CA GLY A 536 41.17 9.07 -14.24
C GLY A 536 40.56 8.70 -15.59
N GLN A 537 39.37 8.10 -15.57
CA GLN A 537 38.60 7.75 -16.77
C GLN A 537 37.18 8.31 -16.68
N VAL A 538 36.61 8.67 -17.83
CA VAL A 538 35.20 9.05 -17.99
C VAL A 538 34.52 8.03 -18.90
N MET A 539 33.33 7.56 -18.50
CA MET A 539 32.44 6.83 -19.39
C MET A 539 31.57 7.83 -20.12
N LEU A 540 31.51 7.74 -21.45
CA LEU A 540 30.59 8.55 -22.25
C LEU A 540 29.96 7.72 -23.36
N GLY A 541 28.82 8.17 -23.87
CA GLY A 541 28.16 7.58 -25.02
C GLY A 541 27.57 8.63 -25.94
N ILE A 542 27.90 8.55 -27.23
CA ILE A 542 27.28 9.34 -28.29
C ILE A 542 26.37 8.43 -29.10
N GLN A 543 25.07 8.71 -29.09
CA GLN A 543 24.07 7.84 -29.73
C GLN A 543 23.62 8.34 -31.11
N ASN A 544 23.72 9.64 -31.38
CA ASN A 544 23.21 10.23 -32.61
C ASN A 544 24.11 11.34 -33.16
N GLU A 545 23.87 11.72 -34.42
CA GLU A 545 24.71 12.71 -35.12
C GLU A 545 24.62 14.13 -34.53
N ARG A 546 23.51 14.47 -33.87
CA ARG A 546 23.40 15.77 -33.17
C ARG A 546 24.35 15.82 -31.96
N GLU A 547 24.40 14.74 -31.18
CA GLU A 547 25.36 14.61 -30.08
C GLU A 547 26.80 14.57 -30.59
N TRP A 548 27.05 13.93 -31.73
CA TRP A 548 28.38 13.94 -32.37
C TRP A 548 28.87 15.34 -32.73
N GLN A 549 28.01 16.14 -33.36
CA GLN A 549 28.31 17.55 -33.68
C GLN A 549 28.57 18.37 -32.41
N ALA A 550 27.71 18.21 -31.38
CA ALA A 550 27.88 18.89 -30.09
C ALA A 550 29.18 18.46 -29.37
N PHE A 551 29.55 17.18 -29.45
CA PHE A 551 30.78 16.65 -28.88
C PHE A 551 32.00 17.29 -29.52
N CYS A 552 32.06 17.31 -30.85
CA CYS A 552 33.17 17.95 -31.58
C CYS A 552 33.26 19.43 -31.25
N GLN A 553 32.13 20.15 -31.26
CA GLN A 553 32.11 21.59 -31.04
C GLN A 553 32.41 22.00 -29.58
N ILE A 554 31.81 21.33 -28.60
CA ILE A 554 31.80 21.79 -27.20
C ILE A 554 32.79 21.03 -26.35
N VAL A 555 32.98 19.73 -26.59
CA VAL A 555 33.82 18.88 -25.75
C VAL A 555 35.25 18.84 -26.29
N LEU A 556 35.42 18.50 -27.56
CA LEU A 556 36.73 18.50 -28.23
C LEU A 556 37.21 19.90 -28.61
N GLU A 557 36.29 20.88 -28.69
CA GLU A 557 36.55 22.23 -29.18
C GLU A 557 37.16 22.25 -30.60
N GLN A 558 36.77 21.27 -31.43
CA GLN A 558 37.21 21.03 -32.81
C GLN A 558 35.99 20.72 -33.69
N ALA A 559 35.19 21.74 -34.02
CA ALA A 559 33.92 21.56 -34.72
C ALA A 559 34.09 20.92 -36.13
N GLU A 560 35.22 21.16 -36.79
CA GLU A 560 35.57 20.63 -38.11
C GLU A 560 35.70 19.10 -38.13
N THR A 561 36.08 18.48 -37.01
CA THR A 561 36.19 17.02 -36.86
C THR A 561 34.87 16.32 -37.19
N ALA A 562 33.73 16.97 -36.92
CA ALA A 562 32.42 16.39 -37.19
C ALA A 562 32.12 16.22 -38.69
N ASN A 563 32.79 17.01 -39.55
CA ASN A 563 32.58 17.03 -41.00
C ASN A 563 33.68 16.29 -41.78
N GLN A 564 34.66 15.70 -41.09
CA GLN A 564 35.69 14.89 -41.74
C GLN A 564 35.06 13.64 -42.37
N PRO A 565 35.44 13.27 -43.61
CA PRO A 565 34.87 12.12 -44.30
C PRO A 565 34.96 10.82 -43.49
N GLU A 566 36.00 10.66 -42.67
CA GLU A 566 36.23 9.49 -41.83
C GLU A 566 35.25 9.38 -40.64
N PHE A 567 34.62 10.50 -40.22
CA PHE A 567 33.84 10.59 -38.97
C PHE A 567 32.40 11.10 -39.15
N ILE A 568 31.96 11.33 -40.39
CA ILE A 568 30.67 11.95 -40.71
C ILE A 568 29.43 11.14 -40.28
N ASN A 569 29.57 9.83 -40.03
CA ASN A 569 28.51 8.98 -39.48
C ASN A 569 29.07 7.85 -38.60
N ASN A 570 28.20 7.22 -37.82
CA ASN A 570 28.60 6.16 -36.88
C ASN A 570 29.37 5.00 -37.54
N THR A 571 28.92 4.51 -38.71
CA THR A 571 29.58 3.40 -39.40
C THR A 571 31.04 3.72 -39.71
N LEU A 572 31.30 4.94 -40.19
CA LEU A 572 32.65 5.39 -40.51
C LEU A 572 33.47 5.65 -39.24
N ARG A 573 32.86 6.18 -38.16
CA ARG A 573 33.53 6.32 -36.85
C ARG A 573 33.94 4.97 -36.25
N VAL A 574 33.10 3.94 -36.36
CA VAL A 574 33.45 2.59 -35.91
C VAL A 574 34.58 1.99 -36.75
N LYS A 575 34.51 2.15 -38.08
CA LYS A 575 35.58 1.70 -38.99
C LYS A 575 36.93 2.38 -38.69
N ASN A 576 36.90 3.66 -38.34
CA ASN A 576 38.08 4.49 -38.06
C ASN A 576 38.29 4.71 -36.54
N ARG A 577 37.89 3.74 -35.71
CA ARG A 577 37.86 3.85 -34.24
C ARG A 577 39.19 4.33 -33.65
N GLU A 578 40.31 3.71 -34.03
CA GLU A 578 41.62 4.04 -33.44
C GLU A 578 42.07 5.48 -33.77
N ALA A 579 41.81 5.94 -35.00
CA ALA A 579 42.11 7.32 -35.38
C ALA A 579 41.31 8.32 -34.55
N LEU A 580 40.00 8.11 -34.41
CA LEU A 580 39.15 8.99 -33.60
C LEU A 580 39.48 8.87 -32.10
N LYS A 581 39.84 7.68 -31.62
CA LYS A 581 40.28 7.46 -30.24
C LYS A 581 41.46 8.35 -29.88
N GLN A 582 42.45 8.42 -30.77
CA GLN A 582 43.65 9.21 -30.56
C GLN A 582 43.33 10.70 -30.42
N ILE A 583 42.45 11.24 -31.26
CA ILE A 583 41.96 12.63 -31.17
C ILE A 583 41.29 12.89 -29.80
N ILE A 584 40.44 11.97 -29.35
CA ILE A 584 39.75 12.10 -28.06
C ILE A 584 40.74 12.06 -26.90
N ILE A 585 41.69 11.12 -26.91
CA ILE A 585 42.70 10.97 -25.85
C ILE A 585 43.63 12.17 -25.79
N GLU A 586 44.03 12.73 -26.93
CA GLU A 586 44.87 13.93 -26.98
C GLU A 586 44.17 15.15 -26.37
N CYS A 587 42.87 15.29 -26.59
CA CYS A 587 42.05 16.32 -25.94
C CYS A 587 41.88 16.04 -24.44
N PHE A 588 41.45 14.84 -24.06
CA PHE A 588 41.12 14.50 -22.68
C PHE A 588 42.36 14.41 -21.79
N GLY A 589 43.52 14.05 -22.32
CA GLY A 589 44.78 13.97 -21.58
C GLY A 589 45.26 15.33 -21.04
N GLN A 590 44.69 16.45 -21.52
CA GLN A 590 44.97 17.80 -21.03
C GLN A 590 43.97 18.27 -19.96
N LEU A 591 42.94 17.48 -19.67
CA LEU A 591 41.84 17.83 -18.78
C LEU A 591 41.76 16.83 -17.63
N THR A 592 41.43 17.32 -16.45
CA THR A 592 40.99 16.46 -15.35
C THR A 592 39.65 15.80 -15.70
N ARG A 593 39.35 14.66 -15.07
CA ARG A 593 38.09 13.94 -15.23
C ARG A 593 36.88 14.85 -15.04
N ASP A 594 36.90 15.69 -14.01
CA ASP A 594 35.78 16.56 -13.66
C ASP A 594 35.58 17.67 -14.71
N GLN A 595 36.66 18.20 -15.31
CA GLN A 595 36.56 19.14 -16.44
C GLN A 595 35.97 18.49 -17.69
N VAL A 596 36.32 17.21 -17.97
CA VAL A 596 35.71 16.47 -19.07
C VAL A 596 34.21 16.27 -18.83
N ILE A 597 33.81 15.89 -17.61
CA ILE A 597 32.41 15.75 -17.22
C ILE A 597 31.65 17.07 -17.39
N GLU A 598 32.21 18.19 -16.91
CA GLU A 598 31.59 19.52 -17.07
C GLU A 598 31.33 19.86 -18.55
N ARG A 599 32.29 19.57 -19.43
CA ARG A 599 32.13 19.76 -20.88
C ARG A 599 31.04 18.85 -21.46
N LEU A 600 31.01 17.59 -21.04
CA LEU A 600 29.99 16.62 -21.49
C LEU A 600 28.59 17.04 -21.03
N GLU A 601 28.42 17.49 -19.78
CA GLU A 601 27.15 18.00 -19.25
C GLU A 601 26.70 19.25 -19.98
N LYS A 602 27.61 20.20 -20.23
CA LYS A 602 27.34 21.39 -21.04
C LYS A 602 26.88 21.04 -22.46
N ALA A 603 27.48 20.01 -23.06
CA ALA A 603 27.10 19.47 -24.36
C ALA A 603 25.82 18.61 -24.32
N LYS A 604 25.27 18.33 -23.12
CA LYS A 604 24.16 17.40 -22.87
C LYS A 604 24.43 15.99 -23.38
N ILE A 605 25.67 15.52 -23.21
CA ILE A 605 26.12 14.18 -23.60
C ILE A 605 26.07 13.27 -22.39
N ALA A 606 25.49 12.08 -22.59
CA ALA A 606 25.40 11.05 -21.56
C ALA A 606 26.80 10.61 -21.11
N ASN A 607 27.04 10.68 -19.80
CA ASN A 607 28.30 10.31 -19.19
C ASN A 607 28.08 9.69 -17.80
N ALA A 608 29.09 8.98 -17.31
CA ALA A 608 29.06 8.33 -16.00
C ALA A 608 30.48 8.12 -15.44
N SER A 609 30.54 7.81 -14.14
CA SER A 609 31.74 7.30 -13.48
C SER A 609 31.70 5.77 -13.39
N VAL A 610 32.88 5.14 -13.36
CA VAL A 610 33.02 3.72 -13.02
C VAL A 610 33.09 3.59 -11.51
N ASN A 611 31.97 3.24 -10.88
CA ASN A 611 31.86 3.11 -9.43
C ASN A 611 32.29 1.70 -8.97
N GLU A 612 33.05 1.62 -7.88
CA GLU A 612 33.24 0.35 -7.17
C GLU A 612 32.02 0.03 -6.29
N MET A 613 31.91 -1.20 -5.79
CA MET A 613 30.73 -1.62 -5.01
C MET A 613 30.52 -0.78 -3.74
N GLN A 614 31.59 -0.30 -3.11
CA GLN A 614 31.50 0.60 -1.96
C GLN A 614 30.90 1.96 -2.34
N ASP A 615 31.24 2.48 -3.51
CA ASP A 615 30.69 3.74 -4.02
C ASP A 615 29.20 3.60 -4.34
N VAL A 616 28.77 2.41 -4.82
CA VAL A 616 27.35 2.13 -5.09
C VAL A 616 26.51 2.20 -3.81
N TRP A 617 26.99 1.66 -2.68
CA TRP A 617 26.32 1.82 -1.38
C TRP A 617 26.13 3.29 -1.00
N HIS A 618 27.10 4.13 -1.35
CA HIS A 618 27.08 5.57 -1.07
C HIS A 618 26.57 6.42 -2.26
N HIS A 619 25.95 5.80 -3.27
CA HIS A 619 25.63 6.50 -4.51
C HIS A 619 24.61 7.63 -4.27
N PRO A 620 24.92 8.90 -4.62
CA PRO A 620 24.07 10.04 -4.31
C PRO A 620 22.63 9.90 -4.85
N GLN A 621 22.48 9.39 -6.08
CA GLN A 621 21.15 9.17 -6.67
C GLN A 621 20.33 8.10 -5.94
N LEU A 622 20.96 7.05 -5.39
CA LEU A 622 20.25 6.00 -4.67
C LEU A 622 19.82 6.50 -3.28
N GLN A 623 20.67 7.31 -2.64
CA GLN A 623 20.34 8.00 -1.39
C GLN A 623 19.21 9.01 -1.58
N ALA A 624 19.29 9.87 -2.59
CA ALA A 624 18.25 10.86 -2.91
C ALA A 624 16.89 10.22 -3.25
N ARG A 625 16.91 8.98 -3.74
CA ARG A 625 15.72 8.17 -4.02
C ARG A 625 15.31 7.25 -2.87
N HIS A 626 15.96 7.37 -1.70
CA HIS A 626 15.71 6.56 -0.50
C HIS A 626 15.63 5.06 -0.79
N ARG A 627 16.59 4.55 -1.58
CA ARG A 627 16.57 3.17 -2.09
C ARG A 627 17.06 2.12 -1.10
N TRP A 628 17.74 2.54 -0.04
CA TRP A 628 18.25 1.66 1.01
C TRP A 628 17.26 1.58 2.17
N THR A 629 17.14 0.39 2.74
CA THR A 629 16.39 0.07 3.96
C THR A 629 17.13 -1.04 4.70
N GLU A 630 16.59 -1.53 5.81
CA GLU A 630 17.14 -2.65 6.56
C GLU A 630 16.25 -3.90 6.44
N VAL A 631 16.86 -5.07 6.59
CA VAL A 631 16.16 -6.36 6.74
C VAL A 631 16.71 -7.09 7.96
N GLU A 632 15.82 -7.70 8.72
CA GLU A 632 16.19 -8.57 9.85
C GLU A 632 16.80 -9.87 9.35
N THR A 633 17.83 -10.35 10.04
CA THR A 633 18.46 -11.65 9.78
C THR A 633 18.81 -12.30 11.13
N PRO A 634 19.16 -13.61 11.16
CA PRO A 634 19.59 -14.28 12.40
C PRO A 634 20.79 -13.64 13.12
N ILE A 635 21.56 -12.81 12.43
CA ILE A 635 22.73 -12.07 12.98
C ILE A 635 22.42 -10.59 13.27
N GLY A 636 21.16 -10.16 13.08
CA GLY A 636 20.71 -8.77 13.24
C GLY A 636 20.36 -8.09 11.92
N LYS A 637 20.17 -6.77 11.97
CA LYS A 637 19.77 -5.98 10.81
C LYS A 637 20.91 -5.75 9.84
N VAL A 638 20.63 -5.91 8.55
CA VAL A 638 21.58 -5.64 7.46
C VAL A 638 20.95 -4.71 6.42
N PRO A 639 21.74 -3.84 5.75
CA PRO A 639 21.21 -2.95 4.72
C PRO A 639 20.82 -3.74 3.47
N THR A 640 19.70 -3.37 2.86
CA THR A 640 19.18 -3.97 1.64
C THR A 640 18.55 -2.92 0.72
N LEU A 641 18.47 -3.24 -0.57
CA LEU A 641 17.78 -2.42 -1.56
C LEU A 641 16.26 -2.68 -1.47
N LYS A 642 15.45 -1.61 -1.48
CA LYS A 642 13.99 -1.70 -1.68
C LYS A 642 13.67 -2.36 -3.03
N PRO A 643 12.49 -3.00 -3.20
CA PRO A 643 12.10 -3.57 -4.49
C PRO A 643 11.99 -2.50 -5.60
N VAL A 644 12.42 -2.85 -6.82
CA VAL A 644 12.50 -1.91 -7.95
C VAL A 644 11.09 -1.61 -8.49
N GLY A 645 10.82 -0.35 -8.82
CA GLY A 645 9.56 0.07 -9.46
C GLY A 645 8.40 0.34 -8.50
N LEU A 646 8.56 0.06 -7.21
CA LEU A 646 7.55 0.32 -6.18
C LEU A 646 7.88 1.62 -5.43
N THR A 647 6.87 2.50 -5.32
CA THR A 647 7.04 3.87 -4.79
C THR A 647 6.31 4.09 -3.48
N ASP A 648 5.20 3.40 -3.22
CA ASP A 648 4.55 3.41 -1.91
C ASP A 648 5.18 2.32 -1.03
N ASP A 649 5.50 2.65 0.22
CA ASP A 649 6.00 1.67 1.19
C ASP A 649 4.94 0.60 1.53
N GLN A 650 3.68 0.83 1.13
CA GLN A 650 2.58 -0.14 1.22
C GLN A 650 2.56 -1.15 0.06
N ASP A 651 3.23 -0.88 -1.08
CA ASP A 651 3.21 -1.76 -2.24
C ASP A 651 4.08 -3.01 -2.07
N PHE A 652 4.91 -3.04 -1.02
CA PHE A 652 5.83 -4.14 -0.77
C PHE A 652 5.96 -4.53 0.70
N ILE A 653 6.65 -5.64 0.93
CA ILE A 653 7.08 -6.07 2.25
C ILE A 653 8.52 -6.58 2.25
N ILE A 654 9.24 -6.23 3.31
CA ILE A 654 10.53 -6.79 3.65
C ILE A 654 10.40 -7.36 5.07
N LYS A 655 10.20 -8.68 5.19
CA LYS A 655 10.33 -9.40 6.47
C LYS A 655 11.72 -10.04 6.57
N ALA A 656 11.99 -10.64 7.72
CA ALA A 656 13.26 -11.27 8.02
C ALA A 656 13.69 -12.30 6.96
N VAL A 657 15.00 -12.51 6.85
CA VAL A 657 15.59 -13.70 6.24
C VAL A 657 15.47 -14.84 7.27
N PRO A 658 14.80 -15.96 6.97
CA PRO A 658 14.55 -17.00 7.97
C PRO A 658 15.80 -17.83 8.27
N ASP A 659 15.96 -18.22 9.53
CA ASP A 659 16.87 -19.31 9.88
C ASP A 659 16.36 -20.65 9.32
N LEU A 660 17.23 -21.65 9.27
CA LEU A 660 16.88 -22.96 8.73
C LEU A 660 15.80 -23.64 9.58
N GLY A 661 14.63 -23.87 8.99
CA GLY A 661 13.50 -24.51 9.67
C GLY A 661 12.83 -23.66 10.74
N GLU A 662 13.08 -22.34 10.74
CA GLU A 662 12.53 -21.40 11.73
C GLU A 662 11.01 -21.53 11.87
N ASN A 663 10.31 -21.77 10.76
CA ASN A 663 8.85 -21.78 10.70
C ASN A 663 8.26 -23.20 10.64
N SER A 664 9.08 -24.26 10.76
CA SER A 664 8.63 -25.64 10.58
C SER A 664 7.48 -26.02 11.52
N ALA A 665 7.55 -25.63 12.81
CA ALA A 665 6.52 -25.98 13.79
C ALA A 665 5.20 -25.23 13.57
N ASP A 666 5.28 -23.93 13.24
CA ASP A 666 4.10 -23.09 13.00
C ASP A 666 3.35 -23.57 11.76
N ILE A 667 4.08 -23.81 10.67
CA ILE A 667 3.51 -24.33 9.42
C ILE A 667 2.83 -25.69 9.67
N LEU A 668 3.48 -26.63 10.38
CA LEU A 668 2.86 -27.92 10.67
C LEU A 668 1.62 -27.82 11.56
N THR A 669 1.61 -26.88 12.50
CA THR A 669 0.43 -26.59 13.33
C THR A 669 -0.74 -26.10 12.47
N GLU A 670 -0.49 -25.22 11.50
CA GLU A 670 -1.50 -24.78 10.52
C GLU A 670 -2.04 -25.94 9.67
N LEU A 671 -1.21 -26.96 9.42
CA LEU A 671 -1.62 -28.20 8.75
C LEU A 671 -2.32 -29.21 9.68
N ASN A 672 -2.68 -28.79 10.89
CA ASN A 672 -3.35 -29.57 11.94
C ASN A 672 -2.52 -30.74 12.50
N TYR A 673 -1.19 -30.63 12.51
CA TYR A 673 -0.35 -31.54 13.28
C TYR A 673 -0.32 -31.11 14.75
N SER A 674 -0.52 -32.05 15.66
CA SER A 674 -0.37 -31.82 17.10
C SER A 674 1.09 -31.65 17.50
N GLN A 675 1.34 -30.99 18.63
CA GLN A 675 2.70 -30.82 19.17
C GLN A 675 3.45 -32.17 19.30
N ASN A 676 2.75 -33.24 19.72
CA ASN A 676 3.34 -34.56 19.84
C ASN A 676 3.77 -35.16 18.49
N GLU A 677 3.01 -34.92 17.42
CA GLU A 677 3.37 -35.37 16.07
C GLU A 677 4.55 -34.57 15.53
N ILE A 678 4.57 -33.25 15.76
CA ILE A 678 5.70 -32.37 15.38
C ILE A 678 6.98 -32.82 16.09
N ASP A 679 6.91 -33.11 17.38
CA ASP A 679 8.07 -33.58 18.15
C ASP A 679 8.57 -34.94 17.66
N LEU A 680 7.66 -35.84 17.26
CA LEU A 680 8.01 -37.12 16.65
C LEU A 680 8.72 -36.95 15.31
N LEU A 681 8.24 -36.04 14.45
CA LEU A 681 8.87 -35.73 13.16
C LEU A 681 10.29 -35.19 13.35
N LYS A 682 10.51 -34.33 14.36
CA LYS A 682 11.85 -33.84 14.73
C LYS A 682 12.76 -34.97 15.20
N GLN A 683 12.26 -35.84 16.10
CA GLN A 683 13.03 -36.98 16.61
C GLN A 683 13.42 -37.97 15.50
N GLN A 684 12.59 -38.11 14.48
CA GLN A 684 12.83 -38.95 13.31
C GLN A 684 13.68 -38.26 12.23
N HIS A 685 14.09 -37.00 12.45
CA HIS A 685 14.81 -36.17 11.48
C HIS A 685 14.07 -35.98 10.15
N VAL A 686 12.73 -36.04 10.18
CA VAL A 686 11.87 -35.74 9.03
C VAL A 686 11.81 -34.23 8.80
N ILE A 687 11.83 -33.45 9.88
CA ILE A 687 11.89 -31.98 9.88
C ILE A 687 13.06 -31.48 10.71
#